data_AF-A0A8B9QAP4-F1
#
_entry.id   AF-A0A8B9QAP4-F1
#
_cell.length_a   1.000
_cell.length_b   1.000
_cell.length_c   1.000
_cell.angle_alpha   90.00
_cell.angle_beta   90.00
_cell.angle_gamma   90.00
#
_symmetry.space_group_name_H-M   'P 1'
#
loop_
_entity.id
_entity.type
_entity.pdbx_description
1 polymer ?
#
loop_
_entity_poly.entity_id
_entity_poly.type
_entity_poly.pdbx_seq_one_letter_code
_entity_poly.pdbx_strand_id
1 'polypeptide(L)'
;EARVLVLHVGRDFSFDDCGRAFTCLPVEEPDAPAEALTCNLDSLLATMMRRLCVGSPPGVWVCSTDMLLAVPSAPGISWDGFQGVRVIAVPGSQAYARSHGVYVADGQGMVSNIIYRGTEAQIQQCAGPDGTVPLVCGVVFFSSDAAEQLLATHVIPPLDACTYLGLDSGAPPIQLSLFFDIVLCMASGVTEEDFVRGMGGGDASARSARSVLWAALRSFPLSMACIPDGSYDYLTMAASDHIRSLTLQPGSATHVPLRSLQQPRLVEDGSSVTNCLLEGAVRLAAGSVVQHCHLQGPLEIGPGCLLSGLAAASSAALRSCPLRDVVLQGHHVRLRDLSCRVFTLTGRLDDWQATYLNMPWTEFFHRTGIREGDVWGAETPRRSRCLLSARLFPVLHASEALGLEDVLWLLAPAAAVGGRLQRWRAAWRMSWEELLPCLDRAAELGARRALFFQQGQRKVRRVLLGRRDGSLLPLARSAVHEGYHEAVLGTLDEVASTAADAGIAARALACIADVLGCMARGEGGLRSGPAANKEWASAFGRLESGDIAGGVRELAAERKKWMSRPALLVRAARHYEGAEQILIRQAVMSSCQFVTVGQAELPPLGRWVRVTCPARLDLSGGWSDTPPITYEHGGAVVDVAVLVDGRRPIGVRVRRIGEPELRLASVSGTPRGEVAVELVCRELEHLQDYCQPHAPGALLKAAFICTQIVQLPSQKPLRAQLMESFGGGFEVHTWSKLPHGSGLGTSSILAGAVMASLYRAAGKAASTESLIHAVLHLEQRLTTGGGWQDQVGGLVPGIKIGRSKAQLPLRVEVEEIPVPEGFTQTLNDHLLLVYTGKTRLARNLLQDVVRNWYARLPSAVQNAAALVSNAEECAQALRRGNLPLIGECLNRYWQQKKCMAPGCEPLAVGRLMDALRPYVYGQCLAGAGGGGFLYVLTKAPRQKEALHQILAKTEGLGNFSIHSIEVDTGASYRGFLMCCPVPPLTSTVPPQP
;
A
#
# COMPACT_ATOMS: atom_id res chain seq x y z
N GLU A 1 -32.67 -5.92 -14.47
CA GLU A 1 -33.15 -5.78 -13.08
C GLU A 1 -32.15 -4.94 -12.29
N ALA A 2 -32.61 -3.89 -11.60
CA ALA A 2 -31.75 -2.93 -10.91
C ALA A 2 -31.91 -3.05 -9.38
N ARG A 3 -30.80 -2.87 -8.66
CA ARG A 3 -30.81 -2.61 -7.21
C ARG A 3 -30.45 -1.14 -7.02
N VAL A 4 -31.38 -0.35 -6.49
CA VAL A 4 -31.19 1.08 -6.26
C VAL A 4 -30.94 1.31 -4.78
N LEU A 5 -29.95 2.14 -4.43
CA LEU A 5 -29.72 2.61 -3.07
C LEU A 5 -29.92 4.12 -3.03
N VAL A 6 -30.88 4.56 -2.22
CA VAL A 6 -31.16 5.97 -1.92
C VAL A 6 -30.59 6.27 -0.54
N LEU A 7 -29.62 7.18 -0.48
CA LEU A 7 -29.08 7.70 0.78
C LEU A 7 -29.70 9.06 1.05
N HIS A 8 -30.54 9.12 2.09
CA HIS A 8 -31.18 10.35 2.51
C HIS A 8 -30.22 11.15 3.41
N VAL A 9 -29.85 12.34 2.94
CA VAL A 9 -29.12 13.33 3.75
C VAL A 9 -30.14 13.94 4.71
N GLY A 10 -30.00 13.66 6.01
CA GLY A 10 -30.95 14.19 6.98
C GLY A 10 -30.77 15.68 7.25
N ARG A 11 -31.31 16.13 8.38
CA ARG A 11 -31.35 17.56 8.73
C ARG A 11 -29.95 18.13 8.95
N ASP A 12 -29.87 19.45 8.88
CA ASP A 12 -28.64 20.18 9.19
C ASP A 12 -28.05 19.78 10.56
N PHE A 13 -26.74 19.88 10.66
CA PHE A 13 -25.97 19.36 11.79
C PHE A 13 -24.98 20.41 12.28
N SER A 14 -25.07 20.78 13.55
CA SER A 14 -24.28 21.90 14.08
C SER A 14 -22.80 21.60 14.21
N PHE A 15 -22.42 20.32 14.27
CA PHE A 15 -21.05 19.90 14.55
C PHE A 15 -20.22 19.64 13.29
N ASP A 16 -20.83 19.66 12.10
CA ASP A 16 -20.14 19.56 10.81
C ASP A 16 -20.85 20.39 9.74
N ASP A 17 -20.15 21.36 9.16
CA ASP A 17 -20.66 22.29 8.13
C ASP A 17 -21.17 21.59 6.86
N CYS A 18 -20.68 20.39 6.59
CA CYS A 18 -21.07 19.56 5.44
C CYS A 18 -22.23 18.61 5.78
N GLY A 19 -22.68 18.56 7.03
CA GLY A 19 -23.77 17.69 7.49
C GLY A 19 -23.31 16.28 7.88
N ARG A 20 -24.25 15.49 8.40
CA ARG A 20 -23.97 14.19 9.05
C ARG A 20 -23.33 13.15 8.14
N ALA A 21 -23.66 13.19 6.85
CA ALA A 21 -23.08 12.28 5.85
C ALA A 21 -21.56 12.47 5.74
N PHE A 22 -21.09 13.71 5.86
CA PHE A 22 -19.69 14.08 5.64
C PHE A 22 -18.89 14.24 6.94
N THR A 23 -19.49 13.95 8.09
CA THR A 23 -18.79 13.83 9.37
C THR A 23 -17.65 12.83 9.22
N CYS A 24 -16.41 13.31 9.36
CA CYS A 24 -15.22 12.47 9.26
C CYS A 24 -15.09 11.56 10.48
N LEU A 25 -14.88 10.27 10.24
CA LEU A 25 -14.71 9.27 11.27
C LEU A 25 -13.22 9.08 11.58
N PRO A 26 -12.84 8.77 12.82
CA PRO A 26 -11.45 8.51 13.22
C PRO A 26 -11.02 7.08 12.84
N VAL A 27 -11.22 6.72 11.58
CA VAL A 27 -10.97 5.38 11.03
C VAL A 27 -10.01 5.49 9.85
N GLU A 28 -9.04 4.58 9.78
CA GLU A 28 -8.22 4.34 8.60
C GLU A 28 -8.51 2.93 8.09
N GLU A 29 -8.57 2.74 6.77
CA GLU A 29 -8.57 1.42 6.13
C GLU A 29 -7.16 1.14 5.56
N PRO A 30 -6.28 0.41 6.29
CA PRO A 30 -4.89 0.24 5.87
C PRO A 30 -4.72 -0.49 4.54
N ASP A 31 -5.68 -1.36 4.21
CA ASP A 31 -5.68 -2.17 2.99
C ASP A 31 -6.38 -1.48 1.81
N ALA A 32 -6.88 -0.25 2.01
CA ALA A 32 -7.52 0.50 0.94
C ALA A 32 -6.52 0.81 -0.19
N PRO A 33 -6.96 0.72 -1.46
CA PRO A 33 -6.07 0.97 -2.59
C PRO A 33 -5.61 2.43 -2.68
N ALA A 34 -6.30 3.36 -2.03
CA ALA A 34 -5.96 4.77 -1.93
C ALA A 34 -6.25 5.29 -0.52
N GLU A 35 -5.45 6.22 -0.03
CA GLU A 35 -5.71 6.89 1.25
C GLU A 35 -6.69 8.04 1.05
N ALA A 36 -7.73 8.10 1.89
CA ALA A 36 -8.73 9.16 1.88
C ALA A 36 -9.23 9.44 3.30
N LEU A 37 -9.93 10.57 3.47
CA LEU A 37 -10.73 10.82 4.67
C LEU A 37 -11.98 9.95 4.61
N THR A 38 -12.17 9.09 5.60
CA THR A 38 -13.40 8.29 5.71
C THR A 38 -14.46 9.10 6.43
N CYS A 39 -15.63 9.27 5.81
CA CYS A 39 -16.80 9.88 6.44
C CYS A 39 -17.92 8.86 6.69
N ASN A 40 -18.98 9.30 7.38
CA ASN A 40 -20.13 8.44 7.67
C ASN A 40 -20.75 7.86 6.39
N LEU A 41 -20.80 8.65 5.31
CA LEU A 41 -21.29 8.20 4.00
C LEU A 41 -20.52 6.98 3.49
N ASP A 42 -19.19 7.01 3.58
CA ASP A 42 -18.34 5.90 3.11
C ASP A 42 -18.59 4.63 3.94
N SER A 43 -18.69 4.79 5.26
CA SER A 43 -18.98 3.69 6.20
C SER A 43 -20.34 3.05 5.94
N LEU A 44 -21.37 3.88 5.71
CA LEU A 44 -22.71 3.42 5.37
C LEU A 44 -22.74 2.76 3.99
N LEU A 45 -22.10 3.34 2.97
CA LEU A 45 -21.99 2.72 1.64
C LEU A 45 -21.33 1.34 1.71
N ALA A 46 -20.22 1.22 2.44
CA ALA A 46 -19.54 -0.05 2.63
C ALA A 46 -20.43 -1.08 3.34
N THR A 47 -21.13 -0.66 4.40
CA THR A 47 -22.06 -1.52 5.15
C THR A 47 -23.24 -1.97 4.30
N MET A 48 -23.87 -1.04 3.57
CA MET A 48 -24.99 -1.35 2.67
C MET A 48 -24.54 -2.31 1.56
N MET A 49 -23.48 -1.98 0.82
CA MET A 49 -23.08 -2.74 -0.37
C MET A 49 -22.47 -4.11 -0.05
N ARG A 50 -21.69 -4.21 1.03
CA ARG A 50 -20.92 -5.43 1.34
C ARG A 50 -21.59 -6.34 2.36
N ARG A 51 -22.56 -5.84 3.14
CA ARG A 51 -23.22 -6.61 4.22
C ARG A 51 -24.72 -6.73 3.99
N LEU A 52 -25.45 -5.61 3.91
CA LEU A 52 -26.92 -5.63 3.94
C LEU A 52 -27.59 -5.98 2.60
N CYS A 53 -27.10 -5.43 1.48
CA CYS A 53 -27.68 -5.64 0.16
C CYS A 53 -27.31 -7.00 -0.46
N VAL A 54 -26.41 -7.76 0.17
CA VAL A 54 -25.95 -9.05 -0.35
C VAL A 54 -27.11 -10.04 -0.36
N GLY A 55 -27.40 -10.61 -1.52
CA GLY A 55 -28.49 -11.57 -1.71
C GLY A 55 -29.88 -10.97 -1.88
N SER A 56 -30.06 -9.64 -1.80
CA SER A 56 -31.40 -9.04 -1.96
C SER A 56 -31.94 -9.18 -3.39
N PRO A 57 -33.26 -9.30 -3.58
CA PRO A 57 -33.86 -9.22 -4.91
C PRO A 57 -33.71 -7.79 -5.50
N PRO A 58 -34.07 -7.58 -6.78
CA PRO A 58 -34.22 -6.25 -7.37
C PRO A 58 -35.21 -5.40 -6.56
N GLY A 59 -34.94 -4.10 -6.46
CA GLY A 59 -35.72 -3.20 -5.62
C GLY A 59 -34.94 -1.96 -5.17
N VAL A 60 -35.51 -1.24 -4.20
CA VAL A 60 -34.99 0.05 -3.72
C VAL A 60 -34.66 -0.04 -2.23
N TRP A 61 -33.40 0.16 -1.88
CA TRP A 61 -32.93 0.39 -0.53
C TRP A 61 -32.97 1.88 -0.22
N VAL A 62 -33.49 2.25 0.95
CA VAL A 62 -33.43 3.60 1.50
C VAL A 62 -32.66 3.55 2.81
N CYS A 63 -31.62 4.37 2.95
CA CYS A 63 -30.79 4.43 4.15
C CYS A 63 -30.53 5.90 4.57
N SER A 64 -30.67 6.19 5.86
CA SER A 64 -30.40 7.52 6.43
C SER A 64 -28.93 7.71 6.80
N THR A 65 -28.41 8.90 6.53
CA THR A 65 -27.05 9.31 6.96
C THR A 65 -27.00 9.89 8.38
N ASP A 66 -28.12 9.86 9.09
CA ASP A 66 -28.26 10.44 10.44
C ASP A 66 -27.74 9.56 11.57
N MET A 67 -27.14 8.42 11.23
CA MET A 67 -26.74 7.39 12.18
C MET A 67 -25.36 6.84 11.83
N LEU A 68 -24.68 6.33 12.84
CA LEU A 68 -23.58 5.39 12.69
C LEU A 68 -24.16 3.98 12.85
N LEU A 69 -23.95 3.13 11.85
CA LEU A 69 -24.47 1.77 11.82
C LEU A 69 -23.31 0.78 11.70
N ALA A 70 -23.22 -0.15 12.65
CA ALA A 70 -22.32 -1.29 12.57
C ALA A 70 -23.12 -2.59 12.48
N VAL A 71 -22.70 -3.47 11.57
CA VAL A 71 -23.40 -4.72 11.23
C VAL A 71 -22.37 -5.84 11.16
N PRO A 72 -22.61 -7.06 11.66
CA PRO A 72 -21.68 -8.18 11.48
C PRO A 72 -21.43 -8.50 9.99
N SER A 73 -20.33 -9.20 9.70
CA SER A 73 -19.96 -9.58 8.32
C SER A 73 -20.99 -10.49 7.66
N ALA A 74 -21.69 -11.31 8.44
CA ALA A 74 -22.80 -12.15 8.00
C ALA A 74 -24.07 -11.77 8.77
N PRO A 75 -24.88 -10.81 8.28
CA PRO A 75 -26.06 -10.33 8.98
C PRO A 75 -27.25 -11.32 8.99
N GLY A 76 -27.16 -12.42 8.25
CA GLY A 76 -28.16 -13.51 8.30
C GLY A 76 -29.54 -13.17 7.71
N ILE A 77 -29.63 -12.17 6.81
CA ILE A 77 -30.91 -11.78 6.19
C ILE A 77 -31.30 -12.81 5.12
N SER A 78 -32.40 -13.54 5.32
CA SER A 78 -32.95 -14.47 4.32
C SER A 78 -33.92 -13.75 3.36
N TRP A 79 -33.69 -13.91 2.06
CA TRP A 79 -34.53 -13.33 0.99
C TRP A 79 -35.39 -14.37 0.26
N ASP A 80 -35.40 -15.62 0.73
CA ASP A 80 -36.10 -16.72 0.07
C ASP A 80 -37.62 -16.48 0.09
N GLY A 81 -38.22 -16.43 -1.10
CA GLY A 81 -39.65 -16.16 -1.25
C GLY A 81 -40.10 -14.76 -0.79
N PHE A 82 -39.17 -13.82 -0.61
CA PHE A 82 -39.49 -12.48 -0.12
C PHE A 82 -40.40 -11.70 -1.07
N GLN A 83 -41.38 -10.98 -0.50
CA GLN A 83 -42.28 -10.05 -1.18
C GLN A 83 -42.51 -8.82 -0.30
N GLY A 84 -42.83 -7.68 -0.93
CA GLY A 84 -43.21 -6.43 -0.24
C GLY A 84 -42.03 -5.63 0.31
N VAL A 85 -42.15 -5.16 1.55
CA VAL A 85 -41.22 -4.22 2.19
C VAL A 85 -40.55 -4.86 3.40
N ARG A 86 -39.26 -4.57 3.60
CA ARG A 86 -38.50 -5.06 4.74
C ARG A 86 -37.77 -3.93 5.45
N VAL A 87 -37.96 -3.85 6.75
CA VAL A 87 -37.19 -2.95 7.62
C VAL A 87 -36.03 -3.69 8.28
N ILE A 88 -34.95 -2.97 8.53
CA ILE A 88 -33.81 -3.49 9.29
C ILE A 88 -33.90 -2.97 10.72
N ALA A 89 -33.66 -3.86 11.68
CA ALA A 89 -33.57 -3.53 13.10
C ALA A 89 -32.24 -4.04 13.68
N VAL A 90 -31.76 -3.41 14.74
CA VAL A 90 -30.66 -3.91 15.57
C VAL A 90 -31.10 -3.96 17.04
N PRO A 91 -30.54 -4.86 17.86
CA PRO A 91 -30.84 -4.91 19.28
C PRO A 91 -30.37 -3.63 19.99
N GLY A 92 -31.22 -3.08 20.84
CA GLY A 92 -30.90 -1.92 21.66
C GLY A 92 -31.37 -2.05 23.10
N SER A 93 -30.84 -1.20 23.98
CA SER A 93 -31.30 -1.15 25.37
C SER A 93 -32.68 -0.51 25.47
N GLN A 94 -33.49 -0.99 26.41
CA GLN A 94 -34.81 -0.41 26.69
C GLN A 94 -34.70 1.06 27.10
N ALA A 95 -33.62 1.46 27.79
CA ALA A 95 -33.36 2.83 28.17
C ALA A 95 -33.18 3.75 26.95
N TYR A 96 -32.39 3.33 25.96
CA TYR A 96 -32.20 4.10 24.73
C TYR A 96 -33.50 4.18 23.91
N ALA A 97 -34.22 3.06 23.82
CA ALA A 97 -35.48 2.95 23.09
C ALA A 97 -36.58 3.90 23.57
N ARG A 98 -36.60 4.30 24.86
CA ARG A 98 -37.54 5.31 25.38
C ARG A 98 -37.40 6.69 24.71
N SER A 99 -36.23 6.98 24.16
CA SER A 99 -35.96 8.22 23.43
C SER A 99 -35.94 8.04 21.90
N HIS A 100 -36.15 6.80 21.43
CA HIS A 100 -36.00 6.37 20.05
C HIS A 100 -37.24 5.61 19.54
N GLY A 101 -37.18 5.08 18.32
CA GLY A 101 -38.22 4.20 17.76
C GLY A 101 -37.90 2.71 17.95
N VAL A 102 -38.92 1.89 18.17
CA VAL A 102 -38.85 0.41 18.13
C VAL A 102 -39.90 -0.17 17.19
N TYR A 103 -39.56 -1.28 16.54
CA TYR A 103 -40.52 -2.07 15.78
C TYR A 103 -41.26 -3.03 16.70
N VAL A 104 -42.56 -3.21 16.45
CA VAL A 104 -43.34 -4.29 17.05
C VAL A 104 -43.60 -5.30 15.94
N ALA A 105 -43.19 -6.54 16.14
CA ALA A 105 -43.38 -7.61 15.18
C ALA A 105 -44.09 -8.80 15.82
N ASP A 106 -44.82 -9.56 15.01
CA ASP A 106 -45.43 -10.83 15.43
C ASP A 106 -44.42 -11.99 15.39
N GLY A 107 -44.88 -13.19 15.78
CA GLY A 107 -44.05 -14.40 15.82
C GLY A 107 -43.54 -14.87 14.44
N GLN A 108 -44.01 -14.29 13.33
CA GLN A 108 -43.54 -14.55 11.97
C GLN A 108 -42.59 -13.46 11.46
N GLY A 109 -42.28 -12.45 12.28
CA GLY A 109 -41.42 -11.33 11.91
C GLY A 109 -42.13 -10.26 11.07
N MET A 110 -43.47 -10.27 11.01
CA MET A 110 -44.25 -9.24 10.33
C MET A 110 -44.47 -8.05 11.28
N VAL A 111 -44.22 -6.84 10.79
CA VAL A 111 -44.32 -5.63 11.60
C VAL A 111 -45.80 -5.28 11.82
N SER A 112 -46.21 -5.26 13.09
CA SER A 112 -47.56 -4.89 13.50
C SER A 112 -47.69 -3.41 13.84
N ASN A 113 -46.63 -2.77 14.36
CA ASN A 113 -46.64 -1.33 14.69
C ASN A 113 -45.21 -0.75 14.81
N ILE A 114 -45.10 0.58 14.86
CA ILE A 114 -43.87 1.31 15.19
C ILE A 114 -44.15 2.21 16.39
N ILE A 115 -43.41 2.02 17.49
CA ILE A 115 -43.56 2.83 18.71
C ILE A 115 -42.41 3.83 18.77
N TYR A 116 -42.71 5.12 18.79
CA TYR A 116 -41.72 6.19 18.92
C TYR A 116 -41.83 6.85 20.30
N ARG A 117 -40.72 6.90 21.03
CA ARG A 117 -40.66 7.46 22.40
C ARG A 117 -41.73 6.89 23.32
N GLY A 118 -41.87 5.56 23.28
CA GLY A 118 -42.87 4.83 24.05
C GLY A 118 -42.65 4.91 25.56
N THR A 119 -43.73 4.68 26.31
CA THR A 119 -43.67 4.46 27.75
C THR A 119 -42.88 3.20 28.10
N GLU A 120 -42.41 3.10 29.33
CA GLU A 120 -41.63 1.94 29.81
C GLU A 120 -42.37 0.61 29.60
N ALA A 121 -43.68 0.58 29.91
CA ALA A 121 -44.52 -0.59 29.69
C ALA A 121 -44.62 -0.99 28.21
N GLN A 122 -44.72 -0.01 27.29
CA GLN A 122 -44.79 -0.27 25.85
C GLN A 122 -43.46 -0.81 25.30
N ILE A 123 -42.33 -0.27 25.77
CA ILE A 123 -41.01 -0.74 25.34
C ILE A 123 -40.72 -2.14 25.90
N GLN A 124 -41.10 -2.42 27.15
CA GLN A 124 -40.92 -3.73 27.78
C GLN A 124 -41.69 -4.84 27.07
N GLN A 125 -42.87 -4.55 26.51
CA GLN A 125 -43.64 -5.49 25.69
C GLN A 125 -42.94 -5.87 24.38
N CYS A 126 -41.99 -5.05 23.91
CA CYS A 126 -41.20 -5.29 22.70
C CYS A 126 -39.89 -6.03 22.98
N ALA A 127 -39.58 -6.34 24.24
CA ALA A 127 -38.30 -6.91 24.64
C ALA A 127 -38.20 -8.38 24.24
N GLY A 128 -37.08 -8.74 23.62
CA GLY A 128 -36.71 -10.11 23.33
C GLY A 128 -36.24 -10.87 24.58
N PRO A 129 -35.90 -12.17 24.42
CA PRO A 129 -35.46 -13.03 25.53
C PRO A 129 -34.19 -12.54 26.26
N ASP A 130 -33.36 -11.77 25.58
CA ASP A 130 -32.12 -11.16 26.09
C ASP A 130 -32.35 -9.76 26.72
N GLY A 131 -33.61 -9.30 26.78
CA GLY A 131 -34.00 -8.00 27.31
C GLY A 131 -33.73 -6.82 26.36
N THR A 132 -33.25 -7.08 25.13
CA THR A 132 -33.06 -6.05 24.09
C THR A 132 -34.34 -5.82 23.30
N VAL A 133 -34.44 -4.67 22.64
CA VAL A 133 -35.59 -4.31 21.80
C VAL A 133 -35.13 -4.02 20.36
N PRO A 134 -35.94 -4.34 19.33
CA PRO A 134 -35.58 -4.09 17.94
C PRO A 134 -35.70 -2.60 17.61
N LEU A 135 -34.58 -1.88 17.64
CA LEU A 135 -34.54 -0.46 17.33
C LEU A 135 -34.89 -0.20 15.87
N VAL A 136 -35.63 0.87 15.63
CA VAL A 136 -35.84 1.41 14.28
C VAL A 136 -34.51 1.92 13.76
N CYS A 137 -33.94 1.21 12.79
CA CYS A 137 -32.79 1.67 12.03
C CYS A 137 -33.27 2.46 10.82
N GLY A 138 -32.47 3.43 10.40
CA GLY A 138 -32.76 4.27 9.24
C GLY A 138 -32.75 3.54 7.90
N VAL A 139 -32.97 2.22 7.83
CA VAL A 139 -32.76 1.36 6.65
C VAL A 139 -34.02 0.56 6.31
N VAL A 140 -34.49 0.72 5.06
CA VAL A 140 -35.69 0.06 4.53
C VAL A 140 -35.42 -0.46 3.12
N PHE A 141 -35.93 -1.64 2.79
CA PHE A 141 -35.95 -2.20 1.45
C PHE A 141 -37.38 -2.29 0.91
N PHE A 142 -37.60 -1.79 -0.30
CA PHE A 142 -38.83 -1.94 -1.07
C PHE A 142 -38.58 -2.91 -2.23
N SER A 143 -39.44 -3.93 -2.39
CA SER A 143 -39.47 -4.72 -3.63
C SER A 143 -39.78 -3.83 -4.83
N SER A 144 -39.48 -4.30 -6.05
CA SER A 144 -39.82 -3.58 -7.29
C SER A 144 -41.29 -3.13 -7.31
N ASP A 145 -42.22 -4.05 -7.02
CA ASP A 145 -43.66 -3.76 -7.03
C ASP A 145 -44.05 -2.68 -6.02
N ALA A 146 -43.51 -2.75 -4.80
CA ALA A 146 -43.79 -1.76 -3.76
C ALA A 146 -43.21 -0.39 -4.11
N ALA A 147 -42.01 -0.36 -4.70
CA ALA A 147 -41.35 0.86 -5.12
C ALA A 147 -42.07 1.51 -6.32
N GLU A 148 -42.51 0.72 -7.30
CA GLU A 148 -43.30 1.19 -8.45
C GLU A 148 -44.63 1.77 -8.00
N GLN A 149 -45.31 1.09 -7.07
CA GLN A 149 -46.59 1.58 -6.55
C GLN A 149 -46.43 2.86 -5.73
N LEU A 150 -45.37 2.98 -4.91
CA LEU A 150 -45.05 4.23 -4.23
C LEU A 150 -44.74 5.34 -5.24
N LEU A 151 -43.92 5.04 -6.26
CA LEU A 151 -43.58 6.01 -7.30
C LEU A 151 -44.82 6.49 -8.07
N ALA A 152 -45.80 5.64 -8.34
CA ALA A 152 -47.03 6.02 -9.03
C ALA A 152 -47.81 7.13 -8.30
N THR A 153 -47.60 7.31 -6.99
CA THR A 153 -48.28 8.33 -6.19
C THR A 153 -47.76 9.76 -6.40
N HIS A 154 -46.59 9.94 -7.03
CA HIS A 154 -45.89 11.24 -7.12
C HIS A 154 -46.63 12.32 -7.92
N VAL A 155 -47.64 11.95 -8.71
CA VAL A 155 -48.48 12.87 -9.51
C VAL A 155 -49.88 13.05 -8.92
N ILE A 156 -50.19 12.38 -7.80
CA ILE A 156 -51.54 12.34 -7.24
C ILE A 156 -51.66 13.43 -6.16
N PRO A 157 -52.57 14.41 -6.30
CA PRO A 157 -52.78 15.38 -5.23
C PRO A 157 -53.29 14.74 -3.93
N PRO A 158 -52.76 15.15 -2.76
CA PRO A 158 -51.79 16.23 -2.57
C PRO A 158 -50.31 15.75 -2.52
N LEU A 159 -49.99 14.50 -2.86
CA LEU A 159 -48.63 13.95 -2.82
C LEU A 159 -47.69 14.55 -3.89
N ASP A 160 -48.25 15.07 -4.99
CA ASP A 160 -47.52 15.87 -5.97
C ASP A 160 -46.81 17.09 -5.34
N ALA A 161 -47.36 17.64 -4.25
CA ALA A 161 -46.75 18.69 -3.44
C ALA A 161 -45.52 18.25 -2.62
N CYS A 162 -45.19 16.96 -2.62
CA CYS A 162 -43.91 16.44 -2.13
C CYS A 162 -42.81 16.46 -3.20
N THR A 163 -43.15 16.88 -4.44
CA THR A 163 -42.25 16.89 -5.60
C THR A 163 -42.22 18.25 -6.28
N TYR A 164 -41.31 18.42 -7.24
CA TYR A 164 -41.24 19.65 -8.03
C TYR A 164 -42.54 19.95 -8.79
N LEU A 165 -43.33 18.92 -9.14
CA LEU A 165 -44.59 19.10 -9.89
C LEU A 165 -45.61 19.94 -9.11
N GLY A 166 -45.83 19.63 -7.84
CA GLY A 166 -46.73 20.40 -7.00
C GLY A 166 -46.14 21.78 -6.64
N LEU A 167 -44.84 21.86 -6.35
CA LEU A 167 -44.18 23.12 -6.01
C LEU A 167 -44.23 24.14 -7.17
N ASP A 168 -43.93 23.70 -8.39
CA ASP A 168 -43.97 24.54 -9.60
C ASP A 168 -45.42 24.93 -9.97
N SER A 169 -46.39 24.14 -9.51
CA SER A 169 -47.83 24.43 -9.64
C SER A 169 -48.38 25.31 -8.51
N GLY A 170 -47.53 25.74 -7.56
CA GLY A 170 -47.91 26.61 -6.45
C GLY A 170 -48.56 25.89 -5.25
N ALA A 171 -48.51 24.56 -5.20
CA ALA A 171 -49.00 23.80 -4.05
C ALA A 171 -48.08 24.02 -2.82
N PRO A 172 -48.64 24.15 -1.61
CA PRO A 172 -47.84 24.26 -0.41
C PRO A 172 -47.06 22.96 -0.16
N PRO A 173 -45.75 23.01 0.16
CA PRO A 173 -44.93 21.83 0.36
C PRO A 173 -45.47 20.94 1.46
N ILE A 174 -45.52 19.64 1.20
CA ILE A 174 -45.89 18.62 2.19
C ILE A 174 -44.65 17.82 2.59
N GLN A 175 -44.42 17.72 3.89
CA GLN A 175 -43.34 16.91 4.44
C GLN A 175 -43.88 15.58 4.94
N LEU A 176 -43.29 14.48 4.45
CA LEU A 176 -43.65 13.12 4.86
C LEU A 176 -42.45 12.43 5.52
N SER A 177 -42.75 11.66 6.56
CA SER A 177 -41.82 10.76 7.24
C SER A 177 -41.79 9.40 6.55
N LEU A 178 -40.58 8.93 6.22
CA LEU A 178 -40.39 7.56 5.72
C LEU A 178 -41.01 6.53 6.66
N PHE A 179 -40.85 6.69 7.98
CA PHE A 179 -41.33 5.69 8.94
C PHE A 179 -42.81 5.85 9.26
N PHE A 180 -43.27 7.09 9.51
CA PHE A 180 -44.63 7.32 10.04
C PHE A 180 -45.68 7.54 8.97
N ASP A 181 -45.29 7.98 7.77
CA ASP A 181 -46.23 8.28 6.69
C ASP A 181 -46.12 7.28 5.53
N ILE A 182 -44.98 6.59 5.36
CA ILE A 182 -44.80 5.58 4.29
C ILE A 182 -44.79 4.16 4.85
N VAL A 183 -43.87 3.84 5.76
CA VAL A 183 -43.70 2.45 6.25
C VAL A 183 -44.87 2.02 7.14
N LEU A 184 -45.31 2.88 8.08
CA LEU A 184 -46.34 2.53 9.07
C LEU A 184 -47.68 2.11 8.46
N CYS A 185 -48.05 2.60 7.26
CA CYS A 185 -49.31 2.22 6.61
C CYS A 185 -49.38 0.73 6.24
N MET A 186 -48.23 0.07 6.08
CA MET A 186 -48.14 -1.36 5.77
C MET A 186 -48.17 -2.24 7.03
N ALA A 187 -48.09 -1.66 8.23
CA ALA A 187 -48.05 -2.40 9.48
C ALA A 187 -49.39 -3.11 9.75
N SER A 188 -49.36 -4.37 10.18
CA SER A 188 -50.55 -5.21 10.26
C SER A 188 -51.55 -4.76 11.34
N GLY A 189 -51.06 -4.17 12.44
CA GLY A 189 -51.85 -3.76 13.61
C GLY A 189 -52.32 -2.31 13.61
N VAL A 190 -52.11 -1.56 12.52
CA VAL A 190 -52.55 -0.17 12.38
C VAL A 190 -53.87 -0.11 11.61
N THR A 191 -54.81 0.72 12.05
CA THR A 191 -56.08 0.96 11.33
C THR A 191 -55.96 2.16 10.39
N GLU A 192 -56.80 2.22 9.35
CA GLU A 192 -56.82 3.35 8.42
C GLU A 192 -57.13 4.67 9.14
N GLU A 193 -58.11 4.65 10.05
CA GLU A 193 -58.52 5.82 10.82
C GLU A 193 -57.38 6.36 11.69
N ASP A 194 -56.65 5.49 12.39
CA ASP A 194 -55.53 5.88 13.25
C ASP A 194 -54.34 6.38 12.43
N PHE A 195 -54.05 5.72 11.30
CA PHE A 195 -52.98 6.12 10.39
C PHE A 195 -53.25 7.50 9.78
N VAL A 196 -54.44 7.71 9.20
CA VAL A 196 -54.82 8.98 8.57
C VAL A 196 -54.83 10.12 9.58
N ARG A 197 -55.34 9.89 10.80
CA ARG A 197 -55.28 10.85 11.91
C ARG A 197 -53.83 11.22 12.25
N GLY A 198 -52.94 10.23 12.26
CA GLY A 198 -51.51 10.34 12.50
C GLY A 198 -51.13 10.74 13.92
N MET A 199 -49.85 10.60 14.25
CA MET A 199 -49.32 11.01 15.55
C MET A 199 -49.25 12.54 15.64
N GLY A 200 -50.26 13.15 16.27
CA GLY A 200 -50.26 14.58 16.62
C GLY A 200 -51.26 15.47 15.86
N GLY A 201 -52.19 14.91 15.08
CA GLY A 201 -53.26 15.69 14.44
C GLY A 201 -52.74 16.64 13.35
N GLY A 202 -52.15 16.09 12.29
CA GLY A 202 -51.62 16.86 11.16
C GLY A 202 -52.69 17.67 10.42
N ASP A 203 -52.24 18.68 9.67
CA ASP A 203 -53.11 19.52 8.84
C ASP A 203 -53.88 18.68 7.80
N ALA A 204 -55.02 19.19 7.32
CA ALA A 204 -55.94 18.48 6.43
C ALA A 204 -55.25 17.87 5.19
N SER A 205 -54.25 18.58 4.64
CA SER A 205 -53.47 18.12 3.50
C SER A 205 -52.63 16.86 3.81
N ALA A 206 -52.02 16.79 4.99
CA ALA A 206 -51.24 15.62 5.42
C ALA A 206 -52.14 14.39 5.65
N ARG A 207 -53.37 14.60 6.15
CA ARG A 207 -54.35 13.52 6.29
C ARG A 207 -54.78 12.97 4.92
N SER A 208 -55.05 13.85 3.96
CA SER A 208 -55.38 13.45 2.59
C SER A 208 -54.21 12.70 1.91
N ALA A 209 -52.97 13.15 2.11
CA ALA A 209 -51.77 12.46 1.62
C ALA A 209 -51.68 11.03 2.19
N ARG A 210 -51.91 10.86 3.49
CA ARG A 210 -51.94 9.53 4.14
C ARG A 210 -53.03 8.63 3.59
N SER A 211 -54.23 9.14 3.31
CA SER A 211 -55.29 8.33 2.68
C SER A 211 -54.85 7.76 1.33
N VAL A 212 -54.15 8.56 0.51
CA VAL A 212 -53.60 8.08 -0.78
C VAL A 212 -52.52 7.02 -0.56
N LEU A 213 -51.59 7.25 0.37
CA LEU A 213 -50.53 6.28 0.68
C LEU A 213 -51.07 4.97 1.25
N TRP A 214 -52.10 5.03 2.10
CA TRP A 214 -52.79 3.86 2.62
C TRP A 214 -53.39 3.03 1.48
N ALA A 215 -54.17 3.65 0.60
CA ALA A 215 -54.76 2.98 -0.55
C ALA A 215 -53.71 2.36 -1.49
N ALA A 216 -52.56 3.04 -1.65
CA ALA A 216 -51.50 2.59 -2.54
C ALA A 216 -50.67 1.43 -1.96
N LEU A 217 -50.35 1.46 -0.65
CA LEU A 217 -49.31 0.61 -0.09
C LEU A 217 -49.81 -0.46 0.89
N ARG A 218 -51.01 -0.32 1.47
CA ARG A 218 -51.49 -1.18 2.56
C ARG A 218 -51.44 -2.68 2.25
N SER A 219 -51.58 -3.06 0.98
CA SER A 219 -51.58 -4.45 0.51
C SER A 219 -50.21 -5.12 0.54
N PHE A 220 -49.10 -4.36 0.64
CA PHE A 220 -47.77 -4.93 0.68
C PHE A 220 -47.42 -5.45 2.09
N PRO A 221 -46.88 -6.67 2.20
CA PRO A 221 -46.41 -7.20 3.48
C PRO A 221 -45.20 -6.41 3.97
N LEU A 222 -45.22 -6.03 5.26
CA LEU A 222 -44.09 -5.39 5.94
C LEU A 222 -43.43 -6.37 6.92
N SER A 223 -42.22 -6.82 6.59
CA SER A 223 -41.43 -7.72 7.45
C SER A 223 -40.23 -7.00 8.09
N MET A 224 -39.71 -7.56 9.17
CA MET A 224 -38.51 -7.07 9.86
C MET A 224 -37.39 -8.10 9.79
N ALA A 225 -36.17 -7.63 9.51
CA ALA A 225 -34.95 -8.38 9.78
C ALA A 225 -34.20 -7.72 10.94
N CYS A 226 -34.17 -8.40 12.09
CA CYS A 226 -33.37 -7.98 13.23
C CYS A 226 -31.97 -8.61 13.13
N ILE A 227 -30.93 -7.78 13.08
CA ILE A 227 -29.56 -8.25 12.91
C ILE A 227 -28.92 -8.42 14.30
N PRO A 228 -28.61 -9.66 14.71
CA PRO A 228 -27.93 -9.90 15.98
C PRO A 228 -26.54 -9.25 15.96
N ASP A 229 -26.09 -8.75 17.11
CA ASP A 229 -24.78 -8.10 17.28
C ASP A 229 -24.55 -6.83 16.42
N GLY A 230 -25.59 -6.28 15.81
CA GLY A 230 -25.55 -4.96 15.19
C GLY A 230 -25.57 -3.84 16.25
N SER A 231 -24.99 -2.68 15.94
CA SER A 231 -25.07 -1.49 16.78
C SER A 231 -25.55 -0.27 16.00
N TYR A 232 -26.30 0.58 16.69
CA TYR A 232 -26.88 1.81 16.16
C TYR A 232 -26.59 2.97 17.10
N ASP A 233 -26.06 4.07 16.55
CA ASP A 233 -25.90 5.33 17.27
C ASP A 233 -26.47 6.47 16.42
N TYR A 234 -27.44 7.21 16.94
CA TYR A 234 -28.02 8.34 16.21
C TYR A 234 -27.16 9.59 16.44
N LEU A 235 -26.83 10.32 15.37
CA LEU A 235 -26.06 11.55 15.46
C LEU A 235 -26.95 12.68 15.99
N THR A 236 -27.14 12.75 17.31
CA THR A 236 -28.01 13.76 17.96
C THR A 236 -27.46 15.18 17.84
N MET A 237 -28.28 16.17 18.20
CA MET A 237 -27.84 17.57 18.33
C MET A 237 -27.15 17.86 19.68
N ALA A 238 -26.90 16.85 20.51
CA ALA A 238 -26.19 17.00 21.78
C ALA A 238 -24.69 16.85 21.56
N ALA A 239 -23.91 17.88 21.94
CA ALA A 239 -22.45 17.85 21.80
C ALA A 239 -21.81 16.69 22.56
N SER A 240 -22.35 16.33 23.73
CA SER A 240 -21.89 15.18 24.51
C SER A 240 -22.00 13.85 23.75
N ASP A 241 -23.11 13.61 23.05
CA ASP A 241 -23.30 12.38 22.26
C ASP A 241 -22.39 12.38 21.03
N HIS A 242 -22.25 13.53 20.36
CA HIS A 242 -21.38 13.64 19.20
C HIS A 242 -19.90 13.39 19.56
N ILE A 243 -19.40 14.02 20.62
CA ILE A 243 -18.05 13.75 21.16
C ILE A 243 -17.90 12.27 21.51
N ARG A 244 -18.89 11.69 22.21
CA ARG A 244 -18.90 10.25 22.56
C ARG A 244 -18.75 9.39 21.30
N SER A 245 -19.54 9.64 20.25
CA SER A 245 -19.54 8.87 18.99
C SER A 245 -18.19 8.86 18.24
N LEU A 246 -17.38 9.91 18.43
CA LEU A 246 -16.05 10.07 17.83
C LEU A 246 -14.91 9.56 18.74
N THR A 247 -15.19 9.32 20.03
CA THR A 247 -14.22 8.81 21.02
C THR A 247 -14.41 7.33 21.38
N LEU A 248 -15.62 6.80 21.22
CA LEU A 248 -16.02 5.43 21.55
C LEU A 248 -16.71 4.79 20.33
N GLN A 249 -15.97 4.12 19.45
CA GLN A 249 -16.58 3.35 18.36
C GLN A 249 -16.81 1.88 18.82
N PRO A 250 -18.06 1.36 18.81
CA PRO A 250 -18.34 -0.04 19.13
C PRO A 250 -17.92 -0.96 17.98
N GLY A 251 -17.16 -2.01 18.28
CA GLY A 251 -16.95 -3.15 17.38
C GLY A 251 -15.96 -2.94 16.24
N SER A 252 -14.69 -3.32 16.48
CA SER A 252 -13.73 -3.75 15.45
C SER A 252 -13.43 -2.79 14.29
N ALA A 253 -12.88 -1.62 14.60
CA ALA A 253 -11.77 -1.06 13.83
C ALA A 253 -10.84 -0.38 14.82
N THR A 254 -9.57 -0.75 14.80
CA THR A 254 -8.53 -0.12 15.63
C THR A 254 -8.63 1.40 15.50
N HIS A 255 -8.86 2.11 16.61
CA HIS A 255 -8.53 3.54 16.71
C HIS A 255 -7.06 3.67 16.35
N VAL A 256 -6.77 4.12 15.13
CA VAL A 256 -5.44 4.57 14.76
C VAL A 256 -5.56 6.09 14.66
N PRO A 257 -5.07 6.86 15.65
CA PRO A 257 -5.07 8.31 15.53
C PRO A 257 -4.38 8.70 14.23
N LEU A 258 -5.06 9.52 13.41
CA LEU A 258 -4.57 9.89 12.08
C LEU A 258 -3.16 10.48 12.22
N ARG A 259 -2.23 9.89 11.48
CA ARG A 259 -0.79 9.87 11.83
C ARG A 259 -0.05 11.15 11.45
N SER A 260 -0.39 12.30 12.04
CA SER A 260 0.42 13.52 12.03
C SER A 260 0.71 14.14 13.41
N LEU A 261 0.76 13.31 14.46
CA LEU A 261 1.22 13.76 15.78
C LEU A 261 2.76 13.81 15.82
N GLN A 262 3.33 14.97 16.15
CA GLN A 262 4.77 15.10 16.43
C GLN A 262 5.13 14.50 17.79
N GLN A 263 4.22 14.58 18.76
CA GLN A 263 4.37 14.05 20.12
C GLN A 263 3.12 13.27 20.55
N PRO A 264 2.94 12.00 20.11
CA PRO A 264 1.73 11.22 20.39
C PRO A 264 1.50 10.95 21.89
N ARG A 265 2.54 11.03 22.74
CA ARG A 265 2.43 10.86 24.19
C ARG A 265 1.62 11.96 24.91
N LEU A 266 1.31 13.06 24.22
CA LEU A 266 0.53 14.16 24.77
C LEU A 266 -0.97 14.03 24.51
N VAL A 267 -1.40 12.94 23.88
CA VAL A 267 -2.79 12.64 23.56
C VAL A 267 -3.22 11.48 24.46
N GLU A 268 -4.15 11.71 25.38
CA GLU A 268 -4.65 10.71 26.32
C GLU A 268 -5.56 9.68 25.63
N ASP A 269 -5.58 8.46 26.14
CA ASP A 269 -6.47 7.39 25.66
C ASP A 269 -7.94 7.79 25.79
N GLY A 270 -8.75 7.48 24.78
CA GLY A 270 -10.16 7.90 24.72
C GLY A 270 -10.37 9.32 24.18
N SER A 271 -9.34 9.96 23.62
CA SER A 271 -9.46 11.17 22.80
C SER A 271 -9.42 10.83 21.30
N SER A 272 -9.85 11.77 20.46
CA SER A 272 -9.96 11.58 19.00
C SER A 272 -9.29 12.70 18.22
N VAL A 273 -8.47 12.35 17.23
CA VAL A 273 -7.77 13.30 16.36
C VAL A 273 -7.95 12.88 14.90
N THR A 274 -8.67 13.71 14.14
CA THR A 274 -9.06 13.39 12.76
C THR A 274 -8.68 14.51 11.81
N ASN A 275 -7.87 14.20 10.79
CA ASN A 275 -7.42 15.18 9.81
C ASN A 275 -6.83 16.45 10.47
N CYS A 276 -5.85 16.28 11.36
CA CYS A 276 -5.22 17.39 12.08
C CYS A 276 -3.70 17.43 11.92
N LEU A 277 -3.16 18.64 12.07
CA LEU A 277 -1.74 18.94 12.10
C LEU A 277 -1.38 19.55 13.46
N LEU A 278 -0.87 18.72 14.38
CA LEU A 278 -0.50 19.16 15.72
C LEU A 278 1.03 19.31 15.82
N GLU A 279 1.50 20.54 16.04
CA GLU A 279 2.91 20.90 16.09
C GLU A 279 3.34 21.34 17.48
N GLY A 280 4.52 20.93 17.94
CA GLY A 280 4.98 21.24 19.30
C GLY A 280 4.15 20.53 20.39
N ALA A 281 4.10 21.12 21.58
CA ALA A 281 3.48 20.52 22.76
C ALA A 281 1.96 20.79 22.81
N VAL A 282 1.15 19.98 22.12
CA VAL A 282 -0.32 20.05 22.19
C VAL A 282 -0.82 18.88 23.04
N ARG A 283 -1.33 19.16 24.25
CA ARG A 283 -1.90 18.17 25.17
C ARG A 283 -3.40 18.06 24.97
N LEU A 284 -3.90 16.83 24.81
CA LEU A 284 -5.31 16.52 24.61
C LEU A 284 -5.78 15.51 25.66
N ALA A 285 -6.71 15.93 26.52
CA ALA A 285 -7.28 15.08 27.55
C ALA A 285 -8.33 14.09 27.02
N ALA A 286 -8.54 12.99 27.74
CA ALA A 286 -9.52 11.96 27.41
C ALA A 286 -10.94 12.53 27.24
N GLY A 287 -11.73 11.97 26.33
CA GLY A 287 -13.08 12.43 26.02
C GLY A 287 -13.13 13.75 25.25
N SER A 288 -12.05 14.11 24.55
CA SER A 288 -11.97 15.30 23.69
C SER A 288 -11.67 14.94 22.24
N VAL A 289 -12.13 15.78 21.32
CA VAL A 289 -12.04 15.58 19.88
C VAL A 289 -11.41 16.81 19.24
N VAL A 290 -10.41 16.60 18.38
CA VAL A 290 -9.84 17.64 17.52
C VAL A 290 -9.91 17.18 16.08
N GLN A 291 -10.65 17.91 15.24
CA GLN A 291 -10.83 17.56 13.83
C GLN A 291 -10.57 18.74 12.90
N HIS A 292 -10.00 18.49 11.72
CA HIS A 292 -9.79 19.53 10.70
C HIS A 292 -8.98 20.75 11.19
N CYS A 293 -8.07 20.55 12.15
CA CYS A 293 -7.31 21.64 12.77
C CYS A 293 -5.81 21.58 12.43
N HIS A 294 -5.19 22.75 12.30
CA HIS A 294 -3.74 22.94 12.38
C HIS A 294 -3.43 23.74 13.64
N LEU A 295 -2.85 23.10 14.66
CA LEU A 295 -2.57 23.71 15.97
C LEU A 295 -1.09 23.69 16.29
N GLN A 296 -0.60 24.79 16.88
CA GLN A 296 0.79 25.00 17.27
C GLN A 296 0.91 25.24 18.77
N GLY A 297 1.57 24.30 19.46
CA GLY A 297 1.83 24.31 20.88
C GLY A 297 2.71 25.49 21.37
N PRO A 298 2.84 25.67 22.70
CA PRO A 298 2.22 24.85 23.75
C PRO A 298 0.71 25.10 23.87
N LEU A 299 -0.11 24.05 23.98
CA LEU A 299 -1.57 24.13 24.16
C LEU A 299 -2.05 23.02 25.10
N GLU A 300 -3.04 23.32 25.94
CA GLU A 300 -3.71 22.35 26.82
C GLU A 300 -5.21 22.33 26.51
N ILE A 301 -5.68 21.20 25.99
CA ILE A 301 -7.10 20.95 25.68
C ILE A 301 -7.62 19.97 26.74
N GLY A 302 -8.42 20.48 27.67
CA GLY A 302 -9.02 19.71 28.76
C GLY A 302 -10.18 18.82 28.29
N PRO A 303 -10.74 17.99 29.18
CA PRO A 303 -11.73 16.97 28.81
C PRO A 303 -13.03 17.57 28.29
N GLY A 304 -13.75 16.78 27.48
CA GLY A 304 -15.07 17.16 26.96
C GLY A 304 -15.03 18.26 25.89
N CYS A 305 -13.88 18.49 25.25
CA CYS A 305 -13.77 19.52 24.22
C CYS A 305 -13.99 18.97 22.81
N LEU A 306 -14.59 19.77 21.93
CA LEU A 306 -14.59 19.54 20.48
C LEU A 306 -13.98 20.76 19.79
N LEU A 307 -12.84 20.60 19.13
CA LEU A 307 -12.21 21.66 18.33
C LEU A 307 -12.30 21.26 16.85
N SER A 308 -12.91 22.11 16.01
CA SER A 308 -13.06 21.85 14.58
C SER A 308 -12.66 23.03 13.71
N GLY A 309 -11.96 22.76 12.62
CA GLY A 309 -11.72 23.76 11.56
C GLY A 309 -10.81 24.92 11.97
N LEU A 310 -9.92 24.76 12.94
CA LEU A 310 -9.04 25.83 13.42
C LEU A 310 -7.70 25.86 12.66
N ALA A 311 -7.23 27.05 12.28
CA ALA A 311 -5.98 27.21 11.54
C ALA A 311 -4.79 27.49 12.48
N ALA A 312 -3.55 27.41 11.96
CA ALA A 312 -2.34 27.67 12.76
C ALA A 312 -2.38 29.00 13.51
N ALA A 313 -2.90 30.05 12.86
CA ALA A 313 -3.05 31.39 13.44
C ALA A 313 -3.96 31.42 14.68
N SER A 314 -4.95 30.50 14.78
CA SER A 314 -5.85 30.37 15.93
C SER A 314 -5.11 29.92 17.20
N SER A 315 -3.95 29.26 17.05
CA SER A 315 -3.22 28.68 18.18
C SER A 315 -2.80 29.72 19.21
N ALA A 316 -2.43 30.93 18.79
CA ALA A 316 -2.01 31.99 19.70
C ALA A 316 -3.12 32.39 20.68
N ALA A 317 -4.37 32.49 20.19
CA ALA A 317 -5.52 32.86 21.02
C ALA A 317 -5.91 31.75 22.02
N LEU A 318 -5.68 30.49 21.67
CA LEU A 318 -6.00 29.35 22.54
C LEU A 318 -5.08 29.22 23.76
N ARG A 319 -3.82 29.72 23.70
CA ARG A 319 -2.82 29.55 24.77
C ARG A 319 -3.24 30.11 26.12
N SER A 320 -4.07 31.15 26.12
CA SER A 320 -4.49 31.87 27.32
C SER A 320 -5.89 31.47 27.82
N CYS A 321 -6.50 30.44 27.23
CA CYS A 321 -7.90 30.08 27.50
C CYS A 321 -8.00 28.67 28.10
N PRO A 322 -8.69 28.50 29.24
CA PRO A 322 -8.98 27.17 29.77
C PRO A 322 -10.04 26.50 28.88
N LEU A 323 -9.65 25.49 28.13
CA LEU A 323 -10.56 24.70 27.29
C LEU A 323 -11.04 23.48 28.07
N ARG A 324 -12.31 23.48 28.49
CA ARG A 324 -12.95 22.35 29.16
C ARG A 324 -14.45 22.35 28.89
N ASP A 325 -15.01 21.20 28.52
CA ASP A 325 -16.44 21.03 28.25
C ASP A 325 -16.98 22.05 27.22
N VAL A 326 -16.19 22.40 26.21
CA VAL A 326 -16.54 23.40 25.18
C VAL A 326 -16.44 22.85 23.77
N VAL A 327 -17.32 23.33 22.91
CA VAL A 327 -17.29 23.10 21.46
C VAL A 327 -16.87 24.39 20.79
N LEU A 328 -15.75 24.37 20.06
CA LEU A 328 -15.19 25.50 19.36
C LEU A 328 -14.98 25.13 17.89
N GLN A 329 -15.66 25.85 16.99
CA GLN A 329 -15.66 25.55 15.57
C GLN A 329 -15.31 26.80 14.76
N GLY A 330 -14.54 26.62 13.68
CA GLY A 330 -14.25 27.66 12.72
C GLY A 330 -14.84 27.33 11.35
N HIS A 331 -15.67 28.23 10.84
CA HIS A 331 -16.51 28.04 9.66
C HIS A 331 -16.01 28.89 8.48
N HIS A 332 -16.11 28.33 7.28
CA HIS A 332 -16.03 29.11 6.04
C HIS A 332 -17.43 29.63 5.70
N VAL A 333 -17.56 30.96 5.57
CA VAL A 333 -18.84 31.62 5.33
C VAL A 333 -18.75 32.47 4.08
N ARG A 334 -19.77 32.39 3.23
CA ARG A 334 -19.93 33.23 2.04
C ARG A 334 -21.19 34.07 2.16
N LEU A 335 -21.00 35.37 2.36
CA LEU A 335 -22.05 36.38 2.43
C LEU A 335 -22.14 37.09 1.08
N ARG A 336 -22.99 36.58 0.18
CA ARG A 336 -23.04 37.03 -1.22
C ARG A 336 -21.65 36.87 -1.86
N ASP A 337 -20.95 37.97 -2.12
CA ASP A 337 -19.61 37.99 -2.75
C ASP A 337 -18.45 38.04 -1.72
N LEU A 338 -18.76 38.15 -0.42
CA LEU A 338 -17.75 38.25 0.63
C LEU A 338 -17.50 36.89 1.29
N SER A 339 -16.27 36.39 1.20
CA SER A 339 -15.81 35.23 1.96
C SER A 339 -15.15 35.64 3.27
N CYS A 340 -15.56 35.05 4.38
CA CYS A 340 -15.00 35.31 5.69
C CYS A 340 -14.92 34.04 6.54
N ARG A 341 -14.21 34.14 7.67
CA ARG A 341 -14.10 33.08 8.67
C ARG A 341 -14.88 33.51 9.90
N VAL A 342 -15.80 32.66 10.34
CA VAL A 342 -16.61 32.89 11.54
C VAL A 342 -16.30 31.80 12.54
N PHE A 343 -16.20 32.15 13.81
CA PHE A 343 -15.96 31.20 14.88
C PHE A 343 -17.20 31.08 15.75
N THR A 344 -17.55 29.86 16.15
CA THR A 344 -18.63 29.59 17.09
C THR A 344 -18.11 28.87 18.31
N LEU A 345 -18.74 29.16 19.44
CA LEU A 345 -18.37 28.63 20.75
C LEU A 345 -19.65 28.30 21.52
N THR A 346 -19.77 27.04 21.95
CA THR A 346 -20.87 26.53 22.78
C THR A 346 -20.33 25.59 23.87
N GLY A 347 -21.17 25.25 24.85
CA GLY A 347 -20.87 24.29 25.90
C GLY A 347 -21.23 22.85 25.50
N ARG A 348 -20.47 21.86 25.98
CA ARG A 348 -20.73 20.43 25.77
C ARG A 348 -22.09 19.98 26.35
N LEU A 349 -22.52 20.63 27.44
CA LEU A 349 -23.74 20.34 28.20
C LEU A 349 -24.85 21.35 27.89
N ASP A 350 -24.73 22.12 26.80
CA ASP A 350 -25.77 23.07 26.44
C ASP A 350 -27.06 22.36 26.03
N ASP A 351 -28.14 22.70 26.73
CA ASP A 351 -29.51 22.54 26.26
C ASP A 351 -29.87 23.78 25.47
N TRP A 352 -30.16 23.55 24.20
CA TRP A 352 -30.45 24.56 23.19
C TRP A 352 -31.55 25.54 23.61
N GLN A 353 -32.44 25.17 24.54
CA GLN A 353 -33.47 26.09 25.05
C GLN A 353 -33.10 26.81 26.35
N ALA A 354 -32.20 26.25 27.17
CA ALA A 354 -32.07 26.65 28.56
C ALA A 354 -30.67 27.16 28.95
N THR A 355 -29.62 26.71 28.28
CA THR A 355 -28.24 26.99 28.70
C THR A 355 -27.35 27.44 27.54
N TYR A 356 -26.29 28.17 27.90
CA TYR A 356 -25.21 28.57 26.99
C TYR A 356 -23.87 28.53 27.73
N LEU A 357 -22.85 27.89 27.16
CA LEU A 357 -21.54 27.63 27.79
C LEU A 357 -21.63 26.87 29.12
N ASN A 358 -22.53 25.89 29.19
CA ASN A 358 -22.81 25.02 30.33
C ASN A 358 -23.44 25.73 31.55
N MET A 359 -24.04 26.91 31.37
CA MET A 359 -24.80 27.59 32.44
C MET A 359 -26.14 28.12 31.95
N PRO A 360 -27.12 28.34 32.86
CA PRO A 360 -28.37 29.00 32.51
C PRO A 360 -28.13 30.39 31.91
N TRP A 361 -28.98 30.79 30.96
CA TRP A 361 -28.91 32.12 30.32
C TRP A 361 -28.85 33.29 31.32
N THR A 362 -29.56 33.19 32.44
CA THR A 362 -29.57 34.20 33.51
C THR A 362 -28.18 34.39 34.14
N GLU A 363 -27.49 33.29 34.41
CA GLU A 363 -26.12 33.30 34.93
C GLU A 363 -25.13 33.82 33.88
N PHE A 364 -25.29 33.39 32.63
CA PHE A 364 -24.47 33.85 31.51
C PHE A 364 -24.54 35.38 31.34
N PHE A 365 -25.75 35.95 31.35
CA PHE A 365 -25.94 37.41 31.25
C PHE A 365 -25.34 38.14 32.44
N HIS A 366 -25.51 37.62 33.65
CA HIS A 366 -24.92 38.22 34.85
C HIS A 366 -23.39 38.23 34.78
N ARG A 367 -22.78 37.12 34.36
CA ARG A 367 -21.32 36.97 34.28
C ARG A 367 -20.68 37.84 33.21
N THR A 368 -21.30 37.94 32.03
CA THR A 368 -20.72 38.60 30.86
C THR A 368 -21.11 40.07 30.72
N GLY A 369 -22.19 40.51 31.38
CA GLY A 369 -22.79 41.83 31.18
C GLY A 369 -23.56 41.99 29.86
N ILE A 370 -23.73 40.90 29.11
CA ILE A 370 -24.61 40.83 27.93
C ILE A 370 -26.06 40.87 28.40
N ARG A 371 -26.91 41.59 27.67
CA ARG A 371 -28.36 41.69 27.92
C ARG A 371 -29.11 40.82 26.94
N GLU A 372 -30.32 40.40 27.31
CA GLU A 372 -31.21 39.61 26.44
C GLU A 372 -31.43 40.29 25.07
N GLY A 373 -31.63 41.62 25.05
CA GLY A 373 -31.78 42.39 23.82
C GLY A 373 -30.52 42.53 22.97
N ASP A 374 -29.34 42.19 23.49
CA ASP A 374 -28.10 42.17 22.70
C ASP A 374 -28.03 40.93 21.80
N VAL A 375 -28.72 39.84 22.14
CA VAL A 375 -28.68 38.53 21.44
C VAL A 375 -29.97 38.21 20.69
N TRP A 376 -31.13 38.64 21.18
CA TRP A 376 -32.41 38.51 20.47
C TRP A 376 -33.01 39.90 20.23
N GLY A 377 -33.32 40.18 18.97
CA GLY A 377 -33.98 41.41 18.59
C GLY A 377 -35.41 41.49 19.14
N ALA A 378 -36.00 42.68 19.12
CA ALA A 378 -37.38 42.89 19.56
C ALA A 378 -38.38 42.07 18.72
N GLU A 379 -38.00 41.78 17.47
CA GLU A 379 -38.74 40.98 16.49
C GLU A 379 -38.77 39.48 16.80
N THR A 380 -37.86 38.95 17.64
CA THR A 380 -37.77 37.51 17.90
C THR A 380 -38.82 37.07 18.93
N PRO A 381 -39.81 36.23 18.55
CA PRO A 381 -40.86 35.77 19.46
C PRO A 381 -40.27 35.00 20.64
N ARG A 382 -40.82 35.18 21.86
CA ARG A 382 -40.31 34.49 23.07
C ARG A 382 -40.23 32.97 22.92
N ARG A 383 -41.21 32.35 22.24
CA ARG A 383 -41.25 30.90 21.97
C ARG A 383 -40.14 30.40 21.04
N SER A 384 -39.48 31.31 20.32
CA SER A 384 -38.41 31.02 19.36
C SER A 384 -37.03 31.43 19.89
N ARG A 385 -36.95 31.95 21.13
CA ARG A 385 -35.68 32.34 21.76
C ARG A 385 -34.99 31.09 22.29
N CYS A 386 -33.87 30.76 21.68
CA CYS A 386 -33.04 29.61 21.99
C CYS A 386 -31.61 29.89 21.51
N LEU A 387 -30.69 28.97 21.80
CA LEU A 387 -29.29 29.07 21.36
C LEU A 387 -29.16 29.19 19.84
N LEU A 388 -30.05 28.52 19.08
CA LEU A 388 -30.09 28.56 17.62
C LEU A 388 -30.36 29.96 17.06
N SER A 389 -31.27 30.70 17.69
CA SER A 389 -31.73 32.02 17.24
C SER A 389 -30.97 33.18 17.90
N ALA A 390 -30.07 32.92 18.84
CA ALA A 390 -29.28 33.93 19.53
C ALA A 390 -28.12 34.46 18.66
N ARG A 391 -28.08 35.77 18.39
CA ARG A 391 -27.02 36.43 17.60
C ARG A 391 -25.72 36.58 18.40
N LEU A 392 -25.02 35.47 18.58
CA LEU A 392 -23.83 35.37 19.43
C LEU A 392 -22.52 35.59 18.67
N PHE A 393 -22.48 35.23 17.38
CA PHE A 393 -21.23 35.00 16.65
C PHE A 393 -20.85 36.23 15.82
N PRO A 394 -19.73 36.92 16.14
CA PRO A 394 -19.25 38.05 15.34
C PRO A 394 -18.87 37.60 13.93
N VAL A 395 -19.34 38.35 12.93
CA VAL A 395 -19.12 38.05 11.51
C VAL A 395 -18.38 39.18 10.81
N LEU A 396 -18.75 40.44 11.09
CA LEU A 396 -18.06 41.63 10.56
C LEU A 396 -17.91 42.70 11.63
N HIS A 397 -16.84 43.48 11.54
CA HIS A 397 -16.65 44.68 12.34
C HIS A 397 -16.24 45.84 11.42
N ALA A 398 -16.74 47.05 11.70
CA ALA A 398 -16.64 48.18 10.78
C ALA A 398 -15.22 48.66 10.51
N SER A 399 -14.30 48.48 11.46
CA SER A 399 -12.95 49.04 11.42
C SER A 399 -11.84 48.09 11.86
N GLU A 400 -12.16 46.86 12.29
CA GLU A 400 -11.18 45.96 12.90
C GLU A 400 -11.35 44.54 12.37
N ALA A 401 -10.25 43.78 12.25
CA ALA A 401 -10.33 42.37 11.87
C ALA A 401 -10.86 41.53 13.03
N LEU A 402 -11.77 40.61 12.74
CA LEU A 402 -12.29 39.66 13.73
C LEU A 402 -11.42 38.39 13.76
N GLY A 403 -11.24 37.85 14.96
CA GLY A 403 -10.44 36.66 15.23
C GLY A 403 -11.13 35.72 16.20
N LEU A 404 -10.41 34.68 16.59
CA LEU A 404 -10.91 33.67 17.53
C LEU A 404 -11.10 34.26 18.94
N GLU A 405 -10.30 35.27 19.30
CA GLU A 405 -10.40 36.03 20.55
C GLU A 405 -11.77 36.70 20.76
N ASP A 406 -12.48 37.02 19.67
CA ASP A 406 -13.80 37.69 19.69
C ASP A 406 -14.94 36.77 20.16
N VAL A 407 -14.69 35.46 20.24
CA VAL A 407 -15.58 34.49 20.91
C VAL A 407 -14.98 33.91 22.18
N LEU A 408 -13.66 33.71 22.24
CA LEU A 408 -13.00 33.12 23.42
C LEU A 408 -13.12 33.97 24.69
N TRP A 409 -13.32 35.28 24.56
CA TRP A 409 -13.55 36.14 25.73
C TRP A 409 -14.81 35.75 26.53
N LEU A 410 -15.77 35.05 25.92
CA LEU A 410 -16.96 34.56 26.60
C LEU A 410 -16.64 33.51 27.68
N LEU A 411 -15.46 32.87 27.60
CA LEU A 411 -14.91 31.97 28.63
C LEU A 411 -14.09 32.70 29.70
N ALA A 412 -13.76 33.98 29.48
CA ALA A 412 -12.89 34.72 30.38
C ALA A 412 -13.61 35.02 31.72
N PRO A 413 -12.88 35.11 32.85
CA PRO A 413 -13.44 35.55 34.12
C PRO A 413 -14.06 36.95 34.02
N ALA A 414 -15.08 37.24 34.84
CA ALA A 414 -15.80 38.53 34.83
C ALA A 414 -14.87 39.76 34.96
N ALA A 415 -13.73 39.63 35.66
CA ALA A 415 -12.72 40.67 35.81
C ALA A 415 -11.96 41.04 34.52
N ALA A 416 -12.02 40.19 33.49
CA ALA A 416 -11.32 40.34 32.21
C ALA A 416 -12.24 40.76 31.04
N VAL A 417 -13.51 41.11 31.33
CA VAL A 417 -14.53 41.45 30.32
C VAL A 417 -14.21 42.75 29.58
N GLY A 418 -13.61 43.75 30.24
CA GLY A 418 -12.97 44.94 29.65
C GLY A 418 -13.68 45.58 28.43
N GLY A 419 -12.90 46.16 27.51
CA GLY A 419 -13.40 46.69 26.23
C GLY A 419 -13.92 45.63 25.25
N ARG A 420 -13.83 44.33 25.57
CA ARG A 420 -14.21 43.23 24.68
C ARG A 420 -15.72 43.14 24.49
N LEU A 421 -16.51 43.41 25.54
CA LEU A 421 -17.97 43.47 25.43
C LEU A 421 -18.43 44.61 24.49
N GLN A 422 -17.77 45.76 24.54
CA GLN A 422 -18.08 46.89 23.65
C GLN A 422 -17.77 46.54 22.20
N ARG A 423 -16.60 45.96 21.95
CA ARG A 423 -16.21 45.47 20.63
C ARG A 423 -17.16 44.39 20.10
N TRP A 424 -17.55 43.43 20.94
CA TRP A 424 -18.52 42.39 20.59
C TRP A 424 -19.89 42.98 20.25
N ARG A 425 -20.37 43.99 20.99
CA ARG A 425 -21.61 44.72 20.66
C ARG A 425 -21.51 45.51 19.36
N ALA A 426 -20.34 46.08 19.07
CA ALA A 426 -20.08 46.85 17.85
C ALA A 426 -19.95 45.96 16.60
N ALA A 427 -19.65 44.67 16.77
CA ALA A 427 -19.62 43.72 15.68
C ALA A 427 -21.04 43.38 15.19
N TRP A 428 -21.17 43.24 13.87
CA TRP A 428 -22.33 42.60 13.26
C TRP A 428 -22.25 41.09 13.53
N ARG A 429 -23.30 40.56 14.14
CA ARG A 429 -23.37 39.21 14.68
C ARG A 429 -24.52 38.44 14.05
N MET A 430 -24.32 37.14 13.88
CA MET A 430 -25.33 36.22 13.36
C MET A 430 -25.64 35.14 14.41
N SER A 431 -26.86 34.62 14.35
CA SER A 431 -27.24 33.39 15.06
C SER A 431 -26.79 32.15 14.29
N TRP A 432 -26.90 30.98 14.91
CA TRP A 432 -26.60 29.73 14.19
C TRP A 432 -27.58 29.49 13.03
N GLU A 433 -28.87 29.80 13.23
CA GLU A 433 -29.90 29.70 12.17
C GLU A 433 -29.59 30.61 10.99
N GLU A 434 -29.06 31.81 11.23
CA GLU A 434 -28.68 32.75 10.18
C GLU A 434 -27.37 32.32 9.49
N LEU A 435 -26.44 31.73 10.23
CA LEU A 435 -25.12 31.32 9.74
C LEU A 435 -25.19 30.13 8.79
N LEU A 436 -26.08 29.17 9.09
CA LEU A 436 -26.16 27.87 8.44
C LEU A 436 -26.40 27.95 6.91
N PRO A 437 -27.31 28.79 6.37
CA PRO A 437 -27.44 29.01 4.93
C PRO A 437 -26.23 29.67 4.26
N CYS A 438 -25.36 30.31 5.05
CA CYS A 438 -24.20 31.05 4.57
C CYS A 438 -22.91 30.21 4.58
N LEU A 439 -22.96 28.96 5.07
CA LEU A 439 -21.80 28.07 5.12
C LEU A 439 -21.31 27.72 3.70
N ASP A 440 -20.02 27.94 3.46
CA ASP A 440 -19.36 27.64 2.20
C ASP A 440 -18.80 26.22 2.22
N ARG A 441 -19.69 25.24 2.03
CA ARG A 441 -19.38 23.80 2.05
C ARG A 441 -18.26 23.42 1.08
N ALA A 442 -18.18 24.09 -0.07
CA ALA A 442 -17.13 23.85 -1.05
C ALA A 442 -15.75 24.29 -0.53
N ALA A 443 -15.66 25.47 0.11
CA ALA A 443 -14.43 25.92 0.75
C ALA A 443 -14.02 25.01 1.92
N GLU A 444 -14.99 24.56 2.73
CA GLU A 444 -14.74 23.63 3.84
C GLU A 444 -14.16 22.30 3.34
N LEU A 445 -14.80 21.63 2.37
CA LEU A 445 -14.28 20.39 1.79
C LEU A 445 -12.88 20.59 1.15
N GLY A 446 -12.67 21.74 0.49
CA GLY A 446 -11.37 22.11 -0.05
C GLY A 446 -10.28 22.26 1.02
N ALA A 447 -10.61 22.91 2.14
CA ALA A 447 -9.70 23.09 3.28
C ALA A 447 -9.36 21.74 3.94
N ARG A 448 -10.36 20.87 4.16
CA ARG A 448 -10.14 19.50 4.68
C ARG A 448 -9.19 18.71 3.80
N ARG A 449 -9.36 18.78 2.48
CA ARG A 449 -8.51 18.10 1.50
C ARG A 449 -7.08 18.65 1.49
N ALA A 450 -6.92 19.97 1.53
CA ALA A 450 -5.61 20.61 1.59
C ALA A 450 -4.84 20.17 2.85
N LEU A 451 -5.52 20.17 4.01
CA LEU A 451 -4.94 19.75 5.28
C LEU A 451 -4.55 18.25 5.29
N PHE A 452 -5.38 17.40 4.67
CA PHE A 452 -5.08 15.97 4.50
C PHE A 452 -3.77 15.75 3.71
N PHE A 453 -3.59 16.46 2.58
CA PHE A 453 -2.36 16.31 1.80
C PHE A 453 -1.14 16.96 2.44
N GLN A 454 -1.31 18.02 3.24
CA GLN A 454 -0.22 18.53 4.09
C GLN A 454 0.25 17.48 5.10
N GLN A 455 -0.66 16.71 5.71
CA GLN A 455 -0.30 15.56 6.53
C GLN A 455 0.38 14.47 5.70
N GLY A 456 -0.11 14.23 4.48
CA GLY A 456 0.53 13.36 3.49
C GLY A 456 2.00 13.71 3.24
N GLN A 457 2.33 14.99 3.03
CA GLN A 457 3.73 15.45 2.87
C GLN A 457 4.58 15.19 4.13
N ARG A 458 4.01 15.29 5.34
CA ARG A 458 4.72 14.92 6.57
C ARG A 458 4.89 13.42 6.72
N LYS A 459 3.89 12.64 6.30
CA LYS A 459 3.97 11.18 6.24
C LYS A 459 5.08 10.74 5.31
N VAL A 460 5.22 11.33 4.12
CA VAL A 460 6.35 11.09 3.20
C VAL A 460 7.69 11.27 3.92
N ARG A 461 7.92 12.44 4.53
CA ARG A 461 9.17 12.72 5.28
C ARG A 461 9.38 11.70 6.41
N ARG A 462 8.37 11.43 7.22
CA ARG A 462 8.44 10.49 8.35
C ARG A 462 8.75 9.06 7.92
N VAL A 463 8.12 8.59 6.85
CA VAL A 463 8.28 7.23 6.34
C VAL A 463 9.68 7.05 5.75
N LEU A 464 10.13 7.99 4.92
CA LEU A 464 11.41 7.88 4.22
C LEU A 464 12.59 8.18 5.15
N LEU A 465 12.59 9.33 5.85
CA LEU A 465 13.68 9.71 6.75
C LEU A 465 13.77 8.77 7.97
N GLY A 466 12.62 8.24 8.41
CA GLY A 466 12.55 7.27 9.50
C GLY A 466 12.73 5.81 9.08
N ARG A 467 13.01 5.52 7.81
CA ARG A 467 13.17 4.15 7.25
C ARG A 467 12.04 3.18 7.62
N ARG A 468 10.80 3.65 7.64
CA ARG A 468 9.64 2.84 8.05
C ARG A 468 9.13 1.99 6.88
N ASP A 469 8.64 0.80 7.17
CA ASP A 469 8.03 -0.12 6.17
C ASP A 469 6.58 0.24 5.79
N GLY A 470 6.27 1.55 5.73
CA GLY A 470 4.96 2.02 5.26
C GLY A 470 4.96 2.30 3.76
N SER A 471 3.94 1.82 3.05
CA SER A 471 3.74 2.18 1.64
C SER A 471 3.28 3.64 1.49
N LEU A 472 3.78 4.32 0.46
CA LEU A 472 3.33 5.64 0.03
C LEU A 472 2.49 5.58 -1.25
N LEU A 473 2.29 4.38 -1.82
CA LEU A 473 1.54 4.20 -3.06
C LEU A 473 0.04 4.57 -2.91
N PRO A 474 -0.66 4.23 -1.82
CA PRO A 474 -2.04 4.67 -1.61
C PRO A 474 -2.17 6.21 -1.55
N LEU A 475 -1.24 6.89 -0.88
CA LEU A 475 -1.15 8.36 -0.87
C LEU A 475 -0.85 8.94 -2.26
N ALA A 476 0.05 8.31 -3.03
CA ALA A 476 0.35 8.73 -4.40
C ALA A 476 -0.90 8.66 -5.30
N ARG A 477 -1.68 7.58 -5.19
CA ARG A 477 -2.94 7.40 -5.94
C ARG A 477 -3.96 8.49 -5.61
N SER A 478 -4.18 8.77 -4.32
CA SER A 478 -5.12 9.83 -3.93
C SER A 478 -4.60 11.22 -4.31
N ALA A 479 -3.31 11.50 -4.15
CA ALA A 479 -2.72 12.78 -4.56
C ALA A 479 -2.84 13.03 -6.08
N VAL A 480 -2.67 12.00 -6.90
CA VAL A 480 -2.86 12.11 -8.35
C VAL A 480 -4.34 12.34 -8.69
N HIS A 481 -5.25 11.58 -8.07
CA HIS A 481 -6.68 11.72 -8.30
C HIS A 481 -7.18 13.13 -7.94
N GLU A 482 -6.70 13.66 -6.82
CA GLU A 482 -7.13 14.94 -6.23
C GLU A 482 -6.34 16.17 -6.73
N GLY A 483 -5.33 15.99 -7.59
CA GLY A 483 -4.53 17.10 -8.12
C GLY A 483 -3.42 17.62 -7.19
N TYR A 484 -3.06 16.87 -6.13
CA TYR A 484 -1.99 17.20 -5.18
C TYR A 484 -0.63 16.53 -5.49
N HIS A 485 -0.51 15.88 -6.65
CA HIS A 485 0.71 15.17 -7.04
C HIS A 485 1.96 16.06 -7.09
N GLU A 486 1.87 17.33 -7.51
CA GLU A 486 3.01 18.28 -7.50
C GLU A 486 3.55 18.52 -6.08
N ALA A 487 2.68 18.66 -5.09
CA ALA A 487 3.08 18.85 -3.70
C ALA A 487 3.78 17.61 -3.11
N VAL A 488 3.34 16.42 -3.51
CA VAL A 488 3.97 15.15 -3.14
C VAL A 488 5.30 14.96 -3.86
N LEU A 489 5.36 15.22 -5.17
CA LEU A 489 6.59 15.17 -5.97
C LEU A 489 7.65 16.12 -5.41
N GLY A 490 7.29 17.37 -5.12
CA GLY A 490 8.22 18.34 -4.52
C GLY A 490 8.77 17.89 -3.16
N THR A 491 7.94 17.23 -2.34
CA THR A 491 8.39 16.65 -1.06
C THR A 491 9.33 15.48 -1.27
N LEU A 492 9.07 14.62 -2.25
CA LEU A 492 9.95 13.50 -2.59
C LEU A 492 11.29 13.99 -3.16
N ASP A 493 11.28 15.01 -4.01
CA ASP A 493 12.49 15.66 -4.54
C ASP A 493 13.33 16.27 -3.41
N GLU A 494 12.69 16.95 -2.44
CA GLU A 494 13.35 17.48 -1.24
C GLU A 494 14.00 16.34 -0.46
N VAL A 495 13.24 15.31 -0.09
CA VAL A 495 13.78 14.16 0.67
C VAL A 495 14.93 13.49 -0.07
N ALA A 496 14.79 13.26 -1.37
CA ALA A 496 15.83 12.62 -2.18
C ALA A 496 17.11 13.47 -2.27
N SER A 497 16.99 14.80 -2.36
CA SER A 497 18.13 15.69 -2.51
C SER A 497 18.81 16.08 -1.20
N THR A 498 18.10 16.03 -0.06
CA THR A 498 18.67 16.36 1.26
C THR A 498 19.05 15.12 2.08
N ALA A 499 18.72 13.92 1.63
CA ALA A 499 19.06 12.70 2.34
C ALA A 499 20.59 12.51 2.40
N ALA A 500 21.13 12.33 3.60
CA ALA A 500 22.53 11.94 3.79
C ALA A 500 22.79 10.47 3.38
N ASP A 501 21.75 9.64 3.38
CA ASP A 501 21.81 8.23 3.04
C ASP A 501 21.28 7.95 1.63
N ALA A 502 22.09 7.27 0.81
CA ALA A 502 21.75 6.95 -0.56
C ALA A 502 20.54 6.00 -0.70
N GLY A 503 20.27 5.14 0.30
CA GLY A 503 19.11 4.25 0.31
C GLY A 503 17.80 5.03 0.48
N ILE A 504 17.79 6.06 1.34
CA ILE A 504 16.66 6.99 1.46
C ILE A 504 16.41 7.71 0.13
N ALA A 505 17.47 8.20 -0.52
CA ALA A 505 17.36 8.84 -1.83
C ALA A 505 16.84 7.88 -2.91
N ALA A 506 17.35 6.65 -2.96
CA ALA A 506 16.90 5.61 -3.89
C ALA A 506 15.40 5.32 -3.72
N ARG A 507 14.94 5.12 -2.48
CA ARG A 507 13.52 4.87 -2.20
C ARG A 507 12.64 6.07 -2.55
N ALA A 508 13.11 7.30 -2.31
CA ALA A 508 12.37 8.51 -2.71
C ALA A 508 12.23 8.60 -4.24
N LEU A 509 13.29 8.29 -5.01
CA LEU A 509 13.25 8.22 -6.47
C LEU A 509 12.26 7.14 -6.98
N ALA A 510 12.24 5.98 -6.33
CA ALA A 510 11.26 4.92 -6.62
C ALA A 510 9.82 5.40 -6.38
N CYS A 511 9.56 6.10 -5.27
CA CYS A 511 8.24 6.68 -4.98
C CYS A 511 7.85 7.78 -5.99
N ILE A 512 8.80 8.56 -6.52
CA ILE A 512 8.52 9.51 -7.62
C ILE A 512 8.05 8.76 -8.86
N ALA A 513 8.72 7.66 -9.21
CA ALA A 513 8.32 6.82 -10.32
C ALA A 513 6.91 6.22 -10.11
N ASP A 514 6.52 5.91 -8.87
CA ASP A 514 5.15 5.48 -8.53
C ASP A 514 4.11 6.57 -8.71
N VAL A 515 4.40 7.81 -8.30
CA VAL A 515 3.51 8.96 -8.57
C VAL A 515 3.32 9.13 -10.08
N LEU A 516 4.41 9.12 -10.85
CA LEU A 516 4.36 9.22 -12.32
C LEU A 516 3.58 8.06 -12.96
N GLY A 517 3.76 6.84 -12.45
CA GLY A 517 2.98 5.68 -12.87
C GLY A 517 1.48 5.84 -12.58
N CYS A 518 1.13 6.39 -11.43
CA CYS A 518 -0.27 6.70 -11.08
C CYS A 518 -0.85 7.79 -11.99
N MET A 519 -0.08 8.83 -12.31
CA MET A 519 -0.48 9.89 -13.26
C MET A 519 -0.79 9.34 -14.65
N ALA A 520 -0.11 8.28 -15.08
CA ALA A 520 -0.36 7.64 -16.36
C ALA A 520 -1.66 6.80 -16.39
N ARG A 521 -2.30 6.53 -15.23
CA ARG A 521 -3.60 5.81 -15.12
C ARG A 521 -3.65 4.46 -15.85
N GLY A 522 -2.53 3.76 -15.93
CA GLY A 522 -2.42 2.47 -16.64
C GLY A 522 -2.25 2.59 -18.16
N GLU A 523 -2.19 3.82 -18.69
CA GLU A 523 -1.89 4.11 -20.10
C GLU A 523 -0.38 4.31 -20.31
N GLY A 524 0.07 4.43 -21.56
CA GLY A 524 1.48 4.73 -21.88
C GLY A 524 2.42 3.52 -21.98
N GLY A 525 1.88 2.30 -21.83
CA GLY A 525 2.59 1.04 -22.02
C GLY A 525 3.31 0.54 -20.75
N LEU A 526 4.21 -0.43 -20.93
CA LEU A 526 4.86 -1.11 -19.80
C LEU A 526 5.84 -0.17 -19.08
N ARG A 527 5.83 -0.14 -17.74
CA ARG A 527 6.89 0.51 -16.94
C ARG A 527 8.15 -0.38 -16.81
N SER A 528 8.49 -1.09 -17.89
CA SER A 528 9.71 -1.87 -18.02
C SER A 528 10.37 -1.52 -19.35
N GLY A 529 11.69 -1.35 -19.34
CA GLY A 529 12.44 -0.93 -20.53
C GLY A 529 13.74 -0.18 -20.22
N PRO A 530 14.47 0.25 -21.27
CA PRO A 530 15.72 0.98 -21.13
C PRO A 530 15.50 2.40 -20.60
N ALA A 531 16.44 2.86 -19.78
CA ALA A 531 16.44 4.19 -19.17
C ALA A 531 17.50 5.14 -19.76
N ALA A 532 18.01 4.90 -20.98
CA ALA A 532 19.20 5.57 -21.52
C ALA A 532 18.90 6.77 -22.46
N ASN A 533 17.92 7.62 -22.14
CA ASN A 533 17.67 8.81 -22.95
C ASN A 533 18.77 9.86 -22.68
N LYS A 534 19.34 10.42 -23.76
CA LYS A 534 20.36 11.47 -23.72
C LYS A 534 19.95 12.70 -22.89
N GLU A 535 18.68 13.07 -22.89
CA GLU A 535 18.16 14.21 -22.12
C GLU A 535 18.32 14.02 -20.60
N TRP A 536 18.37 12.76 -20.13
CA TRP A 536 18.52 12.39 -18.72
C TRP A 536 19.98 12.10 -18.33
N ALA A 537 20.90 12.07 -19.30
CA ALA A 537 22.28 11.62 -19.10
C ALA A 537 23.08 12.50 -18.15
N SER A 538 22.85 13.82 -18.16
CA SER A 538 23.51 14.75 -17.22
C SER A 538 23.19 14.41 -15.77
N ALA A 539 21.90 14.18 -15.48
CA ALA A 539 21.44 13.83 -14.14
C ALA A 539 22.04 12.51 -13.67
N PHE A 540 22.10 11.51 -14.56
CA PHE A 540 22.75 10.23 -14.26
C PHE A 540 24.25 10.39 -14.00
N GLY A 541 24.95 11.19 -14.80
CA GLY A 541 26.38 11.47 -14.59
C GLY A 541 26.67 12.06 -13.21
N ARG A 542 25.81 12.94 -12.70
CA ARG A 542 25.91 13.46 -11.33
C ARG A 542 25.73 12.38 -10.28
N LEU A 543 24.69 11.55 -10.41
CA LEU A 543 24.47 10.43 -9.49
C LEU A 543 25.66 9.48 -9.48
N GLU A 544 26.22 9.17 -10.65
CA GLU A 544 27.41 8.31 -10.79
C GLU A 544 28.65 8.89 -10.10
N SER A 545 28.81 10.21 -10.11
CA SER A 545 29.89 10.92 -9.42
C SER A 545 29.68 11.08 -7.90
N GLY A 546 28.50 10.72 -7.38
CA GLY A 546 28.14 10.86 -5.96
C GLY A 546 27.44 12.17 -5.61
N ASP A 547 27.23 13.10 -6.55
CA ASP A 547 26.41 14.31 -6.38
C ASP A 547 24.92 13.97 -6.46
N ILE A 548 24.40 13.31 -5.42
CA ILE A 548 22.99 12.89 -5.33
C ILE A 548 22.07 14.11 -5.43
N ALA A 549 22.35 15.16 -4.66
CA ALA A 549 21.52 16.35 -4.59
C ALA A 549 21.42 17.06 -5.96
N GLY A 550 22.53 17.22 -6.67
CA GLY A 550 22.56 17.78 -8.01
C GLY A 550 21.85 16.88 -9.04
N GLY A 551 22.07 15.56 -8.97
CA GLY A 551 21.39 14.60 -9.82
C GLY A 551 19.86 14.66 -9.68
N VAL A 552 19.35 14.66 -8.45
CA VAL A 552 17.90 14.78 -8.17
C VAL A 552 17.32 16.08 -8.73
N ARG A 553 18.01 17.21 -8.54
CA ARG A 553 17.56 18.51 -9.09
C ARG A 553 17.46 18.49 -10.62
N GLU A 554 18.44 17.89 -11.30
CA GLU A 554 18.41 17.76 -12.76
C GLU A 554 17.32 16.78 -13.23
N LEU A 555 17.09 15.67 -12.53
CA LEU A 555 15.96 14.76 -12.80
C LEU A 555 14.63 15.51 -12.70
N ALA A 556 14.43 16.29 -11.63
CA ALA A 556 13.19 17.05 -11.42
C ALA A 556 12.99 18.16 -12.47
N ALA A 557 14.06 18.82 -12.90
CA ALA A 557 14.01 19.80 -13.97
C ALA A 557 13.65 19.17 -15.32
N GLU A 558 14.23 18.02 -15.65
CA GLU A 558 13.94 17.29 -16.89
C GLU A 558 12.52 16.72 -16.88
N ARG A 559 12.08 16.13 -15.75
CA ARG A 559 10.73 15.56 -15.56
C ARG A 559 9.62 16.50 -16.02
N LYS A 560 9.72 17.81 -15.75
CA LYS A 560 8.69 18.81 -16.12
C LYS A 560 8.37 18.81 -17.63
N LYS A 561 9.33 18.46 -18.49
CA LYS A 561 9.14 18.37 -19.95
C LYS A 561 8.36 17.13 -20.39
N TRP A 562 8.15 16.17 -19.48
CA TRP A 562 7.60 14.84 -19.75
C TRP A 562 6.22 14.60 -19.13
N MET A 563 5.61 15.61 -18.50
CA MET A 563 4.36 15.43 -17.74
C MET A 563 3.09 15.54 -18.59
N SER A 564 3.20 15.81 -19.89
CA SER A 564 2.05 16.17 -20.75
C SER A 564 1.18 15.02 -21.24
N ARG A 565 1.70 13.78 -21.30
CA ARG A 565 0.94 12.61 -21.78
C ARG A 565 1.40 11.30 -21.11
N PRO A 566 0.51 10.29 -20.99
CA PRO A 566 0.82 9.04 -20.29
C PRO A 566 2.08 8.31 -20.76
N ALA A 567 2.33 8.27 -22.07
CA ALA A 567 3.54 7.63 -22.61
C ALA A 567 4.85 8.31 -22.15
N LEU A 568 4.84 9.64 -21.94
CA LEU A 568 6.00 10.35 -21.42
C LEU A 568 6.13 10.15 -19.90
N LEU A 569 5.02 10.13 -19.17
CA LEU A 569 5.01 9.84 -17.73
C LEU A 569 5.60 8.46 -17.42
N VAL A 570 5.19 7.41 -18.16
CA VAL A 570 5.74 6.06 -18.00
C VAL A 570 7.23 6.03 -18.33
N ARG A 571 7.68 6.73 -19.37
CA ARG A 571 9.10 6.81 -19.73
C ARG A 571 9.92 7.56 -18.68
N ALA A 572 9.41 8.68 -18.15
CA ALA A 572 10.03 9.41 -17.06
C ALA A 572 10.13 8.52 -15.80
N ALA A 573 9.09 7.76 -15.46
CA ALA A 573 9.13 6.80 -14.36
C ALA A 573 10.26 5.76 -14.53
N ARG A 574 10.48 5.25 -15.75
CA ARG A 574 11.62 4.35 -16.05
C ARG A 574 12.98 5.04 -15.83
N HIS A 575 13.09 6.34 -16.11
CA HIS A 575 14.33 7.09 -15.86
C HIS A 575 14.59 7.31 -14.36
N TYR A 576 13.54 7.52 -13.56
CA TYR A 576 13.65 7.56 -12.09
C TYR A 576 14.04 6.19 -11.51
N GLU A 577 13.48 5.10 -12.02
CA GLU A 577 13.94 3.74 -11.67
C GLU A 577 15.41 3.54 -12.09
N GLY A 578 15.82 4.04 -13.26
CA GLY A 578 17.23 4.03 -13.68
C GLY A 578 18.15 4.78 -12.70
N ALA A 579 17.72 5.94 -12.21
CA ALA A 579 18.44 6.73 -11.21
C ALA A 579 18.57 6.00 -9.86
N GLU A 580 17.48 5.40 -9.38
CA GLU A 580 17.46 4.54 -8.20
C GLU A 580 18.45 3.37 -8.35
N GLN A 581 18.48 2.71 -9.52
CA GLN A 581 19.41 1.60 -9.80
C GLN A 581 20.89 2.04 -9.76
N ILE A 582 21.22 3.29 -10.12
CA ILE A 582 22.58 3.83 -9.96
C ILE A 582 23.00 3.83 -8.48
N LEU A 583 22.09 4.22 -7.58
CA LEU A 583 22.36 4.25 -6.14
C LEU A 583 22.46 2.84 -5.54
N ILE A 584 21.57 1.91 -5.94
CA ILE A 584 21.69 0.49 -5.57
C ILE A 584 23.04 -0.06 -6.01
N ARG A 585 23.44 0.22 -7.25
CA ARG A 585 24.71 -0.23 -7.82
C ARG A 585 25.90 0.25 -7.00
N GLN A 586 25.95 1.52 -6.64
CA GLN A 586 27.00 2.09 -5.78
C GLN A 586 27.05 1.41 -4.41
N ALA A 587 25.88 1.19 -3.78
CA ALA A 587 25.77 0.49 -2.52
C ALA A 587 26.35 -0.93 -2.61
N VAL A 588 25.98 -1.71 -3.63
CA VAL A 588 26.49 -3.08 -3.83
C VAL A 588 27.97 -3.09 -4.20
N MET A 589 28.45 -2.11 -4.97
CA MET A 589 29.87 -2.00 -5.35
C MET A 589 30.79 -1.81 -4.16
N SER A 590 30.31 -1.28 -3.03
CA SER A 590 31.08 -1.19 -1.78
C SER A 590 31.56 -2.56 -1.26
N SER A 591 30.93 -3.66 -1.69
CA SER A 591 31.36 -5.03 -1.38
C SER A 591 32.77 -5.35 -1.90
N CYS A 592 33.32 -4.56 -2.84
CA CYS A 592 34.68 -4.75 -3.33
C CYS A 592 35.75 -4.63 -2.24
N GLN A 593 35.46 -4.00 -1.11
CA GLN A 593 36.38 -3.94 0.03
C GLN A 593 36.68 -5.32 0.64
N PHE A 594 35.80 -6.31 0.41
CA PHE A 594 35.98 -7.68 0.89
C PHE A 594 36.77 -8.55 -0.11
N VAL A 595 37.17 -7.99 -1.26
CA VAL A 595 37.94 -8.70 -2.27
C VAL A 595 39.42 -8.64 -1.92
N THR A 596 39.98 -9.78 -1.51
CA THR A 596 41.42 -9.92 -1.24
C THR A 596 42.06 -10.81 -2.30
N VAL A 597 43.13 -10.32 -2.91
CA VAL A 597 43.86 -11.04 -3.96
C VAL A 597 45.33 -11.19 -3.54
N GLY A 598 45.77 -12.44 -3.39
CA GLY A 598 47.15 -12.81 -3.07
C GLY A 598 48.01 -13.01 -4.33
N GLN A 599 49.32 -13.08 -4.14
CA GLN A 599 50.28 -13.44 -5.19
C GLN A 599 50.31 -14.95 -5.40
N ALA A 600 50.50 -15.38 -6.65
CA ALA A 600 50.63 -16.78 -7.02
C ALA A 600 51.65 -16.95 -8.15
N GLU A 601 52.14 -18.17 -8.35
CA GLU A 601 53.10 -18.44 -9.44
C GLU A 601 52.50 -18.08 -10.80
N LEU A 602 53.22 -17.27 -11.58
CA LEU A 602 52.79 -16.76 -12.87
C LEU A 602 52.92 -17.84 -13.97
N PRO A 603 51.81 -18.34 -14.57
CA PRO A 603 51.87 -19.44 -15.53
C PRO A 603 52.63 -19.06 -16.81
N PRO A 604 53.51 -19.91 -17.39
CA PRO A 604 54.25 -19.60 -18.62
C PRO A 604 53.39 -19.14 -19.80
N LEU A 605 53.98 -18.35 -20.71
CA LEU A 605 53.32 -17.95 -21.97
C LEU A 605 52.83 -19.18 -22.74
N GLY A 606 51.64 -19.09 -23.32
CA GLY A 606 50.98 -20.17 -24.05
C GLY A 606 50.30 -21.23 -23.18
N ARG A 607 50.54 -21.28 -21.86
CA ARG A 607 49.96 -22.28 -20.96
C ARG A 607 48.50 -21.94 -20.62
N TRP A 608 47.60 -22.90 -20.88
CA TRP A 608 46.18 -22.79 -20.53
C TRP A 608 45.94 -23.02 -19.03
N VAL A 609 45.26 -22.08 -18.40
CA VAL A 609 44.56 -22.23 -17.12
C VAL A 609 43.11 -22.57 -17.43
N ARG A 610 42.56 -23.63 -16.84
CA ARG A 610 41.19 -24.07 -17.08
C ARG A 610 40.39 -24.12 -15.79
N VAL A 611 39.18 -23.57 -15.83
CA VAL A 611 38.21 -23.60 -14.73
C VAL A 611 36.90 -24.18 -15.24
N THR A 612 36.31 -25.10 -14.48
CA THR A 612 34.97 -25.65 -14.74
C THR A 612 34.13 -25.60 -13.48
N CYS A 613 32.90 -25.12 -13.61
CA CYS A 613 31.98 -24.88 -12.50
C CYS A 613 30.70 -25.72 -12.65
N PRO A 614 30.14 -26.21 -11.52
CA PRO A 614 28.81 -26.79 -11.50
C PRO A 614 27.72 -25.74 -11.84
N ALA A 615 26.51 -26.22 -12.09
CA ALA A 615 25.32 -25.38 -12.05
C ALA A 615 24.85 -25.21 -10.59
N ARG A 616 23.81 -24.42 -10.35
CA ARG A 616 23.25 -24.21 -9.00
C ARG A 616 21.74 -24.40 -8.96
N LEU A 617 21.23 -24.79 -7.79
CA LEU A 617 19.80 -24.87 -7.46
C LEU A 617 19.55 -24.19 -6.11
N ASP A 618 18.50 -23.38 -6.03
CA ASP A 618 18.14 -22.67 -4.79
C ASP A 618 17.00 -23.46 -4.14
N LEU A 619 17.24 -24.15 -3.02
CA LEU A 619 16.18 -24.92 -2.37
C LEU A 619 15.18 -24.02 -1.63
N SER A 620 15.65 -22.88 -1.11
CA SER A 620 14.82 -21.92 -0.38
C SER A 620 15.51 -20.56 -0.26
N GLY A 621 14.73 -19.48 -0.14
CA GLY A 621 15.21 -18.15 0.25
C GLY A 621 15.56 -17.16 -0.87
N GLY A 622 15.62 -17.60 -2.13
CA GLY A 622 15.91 -16.71 -3.26
C GLY A 622 14.95 -15.52 -3.36
N TRP A 623 15.47 -14.40 -3.88
CA TRP A 623 14.95 -13.02 -3.79
C TRP A 623 15.31 -12.28 -2.50
N SER A 624 15.52 -12.96 -1.36
CA SER A 624 16.03 -12.29 -0.16
C SER A 624 17.47 -11.79 -0.33
N ASP A 625 18.21 -12.38 -1.27
CA ASP A 625 19.56 -12.02 -1.68
C ASP A 625 19.66 -10.82 -2.63
N THR A 626 18.51 -10.33 -3.12
CA THR A 626 18.46 -9.31 -4.17
C THR A 626 18.61 -7.91 -3.57
N PRO A 627 19.56 -7.07 -4.04
CA PRO A 627 19.61 -5.66 -3.69
C PRO A 627 18.36 -4.90 -4.17
N PRO A 628 17.78 -4.01 -3.36
CA PRO A 628 18.26 -3.53 -2.05
C PRO A 628 17.87 -4.41 -0.85
N ILE A 629 16.97 -5.38 -1.03
CA ILE A 629 16.38 -6.22 0.03
C ILE A 629 17.47 -6.80 0.95
N THR A 630 18.50 -7.38 0.36
CA THR A 630 19.60 -8.05 1.09
C THR A 630 20.33 -7.15 2.08
N TYR A 631 20.55 -5.87 1.78
CA TYR A 631 21.27 -4.97 2.70
C TYR A 631 20.33 -4.10 3.54
N GLU A 632 19.03 -4.03 3.21
CA GLU A 632 18.03 -3.32 4.03
C GLU A 632 17.37 -4.22 5.07
N HIS A 633 17.20 -5.50 4.77
CA HIS A 633 16.50 -6.48 5.62
C HIS A 633 17.38 -7.67 6.00
N GLY A 634 18.43 -7.96 5.24
CA GLY A 634 19.17 -9.22 5.34
C GLY A 634 18.56 -10.28 4.43
N GLY A 635 19.38 -11.25 4.05
CA GLY A 635 19.01 -12.32 3.15
C GLY A 635 19.63 -13.65 3.56
N ALA A 636 18.95 -14.74 3.24
CA ALA A 636 19.42 -16.10 3.45
C ALA A 636 18.94 -17.00 2.30
N VAL A 637 19.83 -17.77 1.69
CA VAL A 637 19.51 -18.67 0.58
C VAL A 637 20.20 -20.01 0.80
N VAL A 638 19.43 -21.10 0.69
CA VAL A 638 19.95 -22.46 0.71
C VAL A 638 20.21 -22.89 -0.72
N ASP A 639 21.46 -23.19 -1.04
CA ASP A 639 21.92 -23.49 -2.39
C ASP A 639 22.60 -24.85 -2.47
N VAL A 640 22.47 -25.49 -3.62
CA VAL A 640 23.15 -26.76 -3.96
C VAL A 640 23.92 -26.59 -5.27
N ALA A 641 25.22 -26.88 -5.22
CA ALA A 641 26.04 -26.99 -6.43
C ALA A 641 25.77 -28.34 -7.10
N VAL A 642 25.40 -28.35 -8.38
CA VAL A 642 25.00 -29.57 -9.09
C VAL A 642 25.74 -29.79 -10.40
N LEU A 643 26.12 -31.04 -10.64
CA LEU A 643 26.48 -31.57 -11.94
C LEU A 643 25.19 -31.83 -12.73
N VAL A 644 25.18 -31.52 -14.01
CA VAL A 644 24.05 -31.82 -14.92
C VAL A 644 24.50 -32.91 -15.87
N ASP A 645 23.79 -34.04 -15.86
CA ASP A 645 24.15 -35.26 -16.60
C ASP A 645 25.62 -35.65 -16.37
N GLY A 646 26.04 -35.63 -15.09
CA GLY A 646 27.39 -36.02 -14.63
C GLY A 646 28.51 -35.04 -15.00
N ARG A 647 28.19 -33.82 -15.45
CA ARG A 647 29.19 -32.86 -15.95
C ARG A 647 29.03 -31.49 -15.31
N ARG A 648 30.17 -30.81 -15.12
CA ARG A 648 30.25 -29.36 -14.88
C ARG A 648 29.99 -28.62 -16.20
N PRO A 649 28.82 -27.98 -16.37
CA PRO A 649 28.41 -27.53 -17.70
C PRO A 649 29.02 -26.19 -18.11
N ILE A 650 29.55 -25.42 -17.16
CA ILE A 650 30.10 -24.08 -17.35
C ILE A 650 31.61 -24.17 -17.29
N GLY A 651 32.32 -23.51 -18.20
CA GLY A 651 33.77 -23.46 -18.10
C GLY A 651 34.45 -22.37 -18.93
N VAL A 652 35.70 -22.16 -18.54
CA VAL A 652 36.58 -21.13 -19.08
C VAL A 652 37.99 -21.71 -19.22
N ARG A 653 38.70 -21.29 -20.25
CA ARG A 653 40.16 -21.41 -20.30
C ARG A 653 40.79 -20.07 -20.68
N VAL A 654 41.90 -19.75 -20.04
CA VAL A 654 42.68 -18.52 -20.27
C VAL A 654 44.14 -18.87 -20.45
N ARG A 655 44.84 -18.23 -21.38
CA ARG A 655 46.30 -18.26 -21.46
C ARG A 655 46.85 -16.86 -21.70
N ARG A 656 48.10 -16.63 -21.28
CA ARG A 656 48.87 -15.46 -21.72
C ARG A 656 49.46 -15.73 -23.10
N ILE A 657 49.43 -14.74 -23.97
CA ILE A 657 49.97 -14.80 -25.34
C ILE A 657 51.05 -13.72 -25.51
N GLY A 658 51.97 -13.88 -26.47
CA GLY A 658 53.06 -12.91 -26.68
C GLY A 658 52.58 -11.61 -27.34
N GLU A 659 51.51 -11.70 -28.14
CA GLU A 659 50.88 -10.56 -28.79
C GLU A 659 50.16 -9.70 -27.74
N PRO A 660 50.41 -8.38 -27.68
CA PRO A 660 49.81 -7.49 -26.69
C PRO A 660 48.36 -7.10 -27.06
N GLU A 661 47.50 -8.09 -27.22
CA GLU A 661 46.07 -7.95 -27.54
C GLU A 661 45.21 -8.89 -26.67
N LEU A 662 43.91 -8.62 -26.58
CA LEU A 662 42.96 -9.51 -25.90
C LEU A 662 42.14 -10.27 -26.95
N ARG A 663 42.23 -11.60 -26.96
CA ARG A 663 41.43 -12.50 -27.81
C ARG A 663 40.32 -13.13 -26.98
N LEU A 664 39.07 -12.78 -27.26
CA LEU A 664 37.90 -13.20 -26.50
C LEU A 664 37.03 -14.09 -27.39
N ALA A 665 36.92 -15.37 -27.04
CA ALA A 665 36.15 -16.36 -27.78
C ALA A 665 35.02 -16.94 -26.91
N SER A 666 33.81 -17.01 -27.48
CA SER A 666 32.68 -17.73 -26.88
C SER A 666 32.31 -18.92 -27.76
N VAL A 667 32.35 -20.13 -27.20
CA VAL A 667 32.06 -21.38 -27.91
C VAL A 667 30.65 -21.84 -27.53
N SER A 668 29.77 -21.95 -28.52
CA SER A 668 28.46 -22.58 -28.35
C SER A 668 28.59 -24.10 -28.55
N GLY A 669 28.18 -24.90 -27.57
CA GLY A 669 28.33 -26.35 -27.63
C GLY A 669 29.71 -26.82 -27.18
N THR A 670 30.03 -28.10 -27.44
CA THR A 670 31.17 -28.82 -26.84
C THR A 670 32.52 -28.07 -27.01
N PRO A 671 33.58 -28.37 -26.21
CA PRO A 671 34.88 -27.67 -26.28
C PRO A 671 35.62 -27.71 -27.63
N ARG A 672 35.05 -28.37 -28.65
CA ARG A 672 35.55 -28.50 -30.03
C ARG A 672 34.56 -27.94 -31.07
N GLY A 673 33.50 -27.25 -30.67
CA GLY A 673 32.51 -26.66 -31.57
C GLY A 673 33.01 -25.41 -32.29
N GLU A 674 32.30 -25.00 -33.34
CA GLU A 674 32.53 -23.75 -34.08
C GLU A 674 32.51 -22.55 -33.12
N VAL A 675 33.51 -21.67 -33.26
CA VAL A 675 33.61 -20.43 -32.48
C VAL A 675 32.47 -19.52 -32.91
N ALA A 676 31.51 -19.28 -32.00
CA ALA A 676 30.32 -18.49 -32.32
C ALA A 676 30.63 -16.99 -32.39
N VAL A 677 31.59 -16.53 -31.59
CA VAL A 677 32.07 -15.14 -31.56
C VAL A 677 33.55 -15.13 -31.22
N GLU A 678 34.37 -14.53 -32.09
CA GLU A 678 35.77 -14.21 -31.83
C GLU A 678 35.94 -12.69 -31.88
N LEU A 679 36.42 -12.11 -30.79
CA LEU A 679 36.64 -10.67 -30.65
C LEU A 679 38.11 -10.41 -30.30
N VAL A 680 38.76 -9.52 -31.03
CA VAL A 680 40.14 -9.10 -30.75
C VAL A 680 40.16 -7.62 -30.34
N CYS A 681 40.58 -7.34 -29.12
CA CYS A 681 40.72 -5.97 -28.61
C CYS A 681 42.19 -5.55 -28.63
N ARG A 682 42.52 -4.52 -29.42
CA ARG A 682 43.88 -3.95 -29.54
C ARG A 682 44.02 -2.59 -28.87
N GLU A 683 42.96 -1.81 -28.93
CA GLU A 683 42.84 -0.48 -28.31
C GLU A 683 41.86 -0.45 -27.12
N LEU A 684 42.00 0.55 -26.24
CA LEU A 684 41.14 0.72 -25.05
C LEU A 684 39.68 0.99 -25.40
N GLU A 685 39.43 1.65 -26.54
CA GLU A 685 38.10 1.99 -27.06
C GLU A 685 37.23 0.74 -27.24
N HIS A 686 37.84 -0.41 -27.60
CA HIS A 686 37.12 -1.68 -27.74
C HIS A 686 36.53 -2.21 -26.42
N LEU A 687 36.96 -1.67 -25.28
CA LEU A 687 36.46 -2.04 -23.95
C LEU A 687 35.41 -1.05 -23.41
N GLN A 688 35.16 0.10 -24.04
CA GLN A 688 34.31 1.17 -23.48
C GLN A 688 32.83 0.76 -23.32
N ASP A 689 32.36 -0.17 -24.15
CA ASP A 689 31.00 -0.70 -24.10
C ASP A 689 30.81 -1.81 -23.05
N TYR A 690 31.78 -2.02 -22.14
CA TYR A 690 31.71 -3.05 -21.10
C TYR A 690 30.45 -2.93 -20.23
N CYS A 691 29.90 -1.73 -20.06
CA CYS A 691 28.69 -1.49 -19.25
C CYS A 691 27.39 -1.76 -20.02
N GLN A 692 27.44 -2.20 -21.28
CA GLN A 692 26.29 -2.58 -22.08
C GLN A 692 26.16 -4.11 -22.15
N PRO A 693 25.22 -4.75 -21.42
CA PRO A 693 25.12 -6.22 -21.34
C PRO A 693 24.98 -6.96 -22.67
N HIS A 694 24.44 -6.28 -23.69
CA HIS A 694 24.21 -6.85 -25.02
C HIS A 694 25.40 -6.68 -25.96
N ALA A 695 26.44 -5.93 -25.56
CA ALA A 695 27.62 -5.73 -26.37
C ALA A 695 28.45 -7.03 -26.48
N PRO A 696 29.05 -7.33 -27.63
CA PRO A 696 29.90 -8.50 -27.81
C PRO A 696 31.02 -8.55 -26.78
N GLY A 697 31.11 -9.65 -26.03
CA GLY A 697 32.14 -9.87 -25.03
C GLY A 697 32.05 -8.97 -23.78
N ALA A 698 30.92 -8.28 -23.53
CA ALA A 698 30.77 -7.34 -22.41
C ALA A 698 31.23 -7.91 -21.05
N LEU A 699 30.78 -9.13 -20.71
CA LEU A 699 31.18 -9.80 -19.46
C LEU A 699 32.70 -9.99 -19.36
N LEU A 700 33.34 -10.38 -20.47
CA LEU A 700 34.78 -10.59 -20.51
C LEU A 700 35.53 -9.26 -20.41
N LYS A 701 35.08 -8.22 -21.13
CA LYS A 701 35.63 -6.85 -21.05
C LYS A 701 35.55 -6.32 -19.61
N ALA A 702 34.39 -6.45 -18.96
CA ALA A 702 34.20 -6.07 -17.57
C ALA A 702 35.11 -6.87 -16.61
N ALA A 703 35.33 -8.15 -16.87
CA ALA A 703 36.24 -8.97 -16.06
C ALA A 703 37.69 -8.50 -16.15
N PHE A 704 38.20 -8.12 -17.32
CA PHE A 704 39.55 -7.54 -17.47
C PHE A 704 39.71 -6.23 -16.66
N ILE A 705 38.66 -5.41 -16.64
CA ILE A 705 38.64 -4.15 -15.87
C ILE A 705 38.57 -4.45 -14.36
N CYS A 706 37.66 -5.33 -13.93
CA CYS A 706 37.44 -5.62 -12.51
C CYS A 706 38.61 -6.40 -11.87
N THR A 707 39.32 -7.23 -12.63
CA THR A 707 40.56 -7.90 -12.17
C THR A 707 41.78 -6.97 -12.16
N GLN A 708 41.63 -5.72 -12.63
CA GLN A 708 42.69 -4.74 -12.79
C GLN A 708 43.84 -5.23 -13.69
N ILE A 709 43.54 -6.12 -14.64
CA ILE A 709 44.47 -6.46 -15.72
C ILE A 709 44.51 -5.31 -16.73
N VAL A 710 43.37 -4.64 -16.93
CA VAL A 710 43.25 -3.42 -17.73
C VAL A 710 42.70 -2.30 -16.85
N GLN A 711 43.35 -1.14 -16.86
CA GLN A 711 42.86 0.09 -16.23
C GLN A 711 42.08 0.91 -17.25
N LEU A 712 40.81 1.19 -16.94
CA LEU A 712 39.91 2.01 -17.76
C LEU A 712 39.07 2.94 -16.85
N PRO A 713 39.03 4.26 -17.11
CA PRO A 713 39.80 4.99 -18.13
C PRO A 713 41.30 5.08 -17.80
N SER A 714 42.17 5.20 -18.81
CA SER A 714 43.61 5.37 -18.64
C SER A 714 44.21 6.11 -19.83
N GLN A 715 45.26 6.91 -19.59
CA GLN A 715 46.06 7.55 -20.65
C GLN A 715 47.06 6.57 -21.28
N LYS A 716 47.36 5.45 -20.61
CA LYS A 716 48.25 4.41 -21.16
C LYS A 716 47.49 3.52 -22.13
N PRO A 717 47.94 3.32 -23.39
CA PRO A 717 47.26 2.46 -24.35
C PRO A 717 47.25 1.00 -23.89
N LEU A 718 46.24 0.23 -24.33
CA LEU A 718 46.05 -1.17 -23.93
C LEU A 718 47.32 -2.01 -24.14
N ARG A 719 47.98 -1.83 -25.30
CA ARG A 719 49.25 -2.49 -25.64
C ARG A 719 50.33 -2.31 -24.57
N ALA A 720 50.49 -1.08 -24.06
CA ALA A 720 51.50 -0.76 -23.06
C ALA A 720 51.17 -1.40 -21.71
N GLN A 721 49.90 -1.31 -21.28
CA GLN A 721 49.45 -1.93 -20.03
C GLN A 721 49.72 -3.44 -19.99
N LEU A 722 49.41 -4.14 -21.09
CA LEU A 722 49.60 -5.59 -21.22
C LEU A 722 51.08 -5.98 -21.28
N MET A 723 51.89 -5.26 -22.06
CA MET A 723 53.32 -5.57 -22.20
C MET A 723 54.09 -5.31 -20.91
N GLU A 724 53.88 -4.15 -20.26
CA GLU A 724 54.59 -3.76 -19.03
C GLU A 724 54.29 -4.71 -17.87
N SER A 725 53.03 -5.13 -17.71
CA SER A 725 52.59 -5.88 -16.53
C SER A 725 52.67 -7.39 -16.71
N PHE A 726 52.52 -7.89 -17.94
CA PHE A 726 52.34 -9.33 -18.19
C PHE A 726 53.22 -9.90 -19.30
N GLY A 727 54.01 -9.07 -19.99
CA GLY A 727 54.90 -9.49 -21.09
C GLY A 727 54.16 -9.90 -22.37
N GLY A 728 52.89 -9.50 -22.51
CA GLY A 728 52.02 -9.90 -23.62
C GLY A 728 50.54 -9.81 -23.26
N GLY A 729 49.66 -10.29 -24.14
CA GLY A 729 48.20 -10.23 -24.00
C GLY A 729 47.57 -11.49 -23.43
N PHE A 730 46.26 -11.64 -23.61
CA PHE A 730 45.48 -12.77 -23.09
C PHE A 730 44.53 -13.34 -24.13
N GLU A 731 44.35 -14.65 -24.10
CA GLU A 731 43.35 -15.37 -24.90
C GLU A 731 42.39 -16.11 -23.96
N VAL A 732 41.09 -15.86 -24.11
CA VAL A 732 40.02 -16.35 -23.22
C VAL A 732 38.98 -17.10 -24.04
N HIS A 733 38.67 -18.34 -23.68
CA HIS A 733 37.61 -19.13 -24.28
C HIS A 733 36.59 -19.51 -23.21
N THR A 734 35.32 -19.18 -23.43
CA THR A 734 34.20 -19.55 -22.55
C THR A 734 33.25 -20.53 -23.24
N TRP A 735 32.58 -21.37 -22.45
CA TRP A 735 31.50 -22.24 -22.93
C TRP A 735 30.45 -22.49 -21.83
N SER A 736 29.21 -22.74 -22.26
CA SER A 736 28.13 -23.26 -21.43
C SER A 736 27.39 -24.36 -22.18
N LYS A 737 27.19 -25.51 -21.53
CA LYS A 737 26.32 -26.59 -22.03
C LYS A 737 24.85 -26.40 -21.63
N LEU A 738 24.54 -25.36 -20.87
CA LEU A 738 23.17 -25.00 -20.50
C LEU A 738 22.61 -23.98 -21.49
N PRO A 739 21.31 -24.06 -21.84
CA PRO A 739 20.65 -23.07 -22.67
C PRO A 739 20.68 -21.69 -22.01
N HIS A 740 20.71 -20.64 -22.83
CA HIS A 740 20.58 -19.28 -22.33
C HIS A 740 19.21 -19.08 -21.67
N GLY A 741 19.16 -18.43 -20.51
CA GLY A 741 17.92 -18.30 -19.74
C GLY A 741 17.48 -19.61 -19.05
N SER A 742 18.41 -20.52 -18.76
CA SER A 742 18.15 -21.76 -18.00
C SER A 742 17.58 -21.54 -16.60
N GLY A 743 17.88 -20.38 -15.99
CA GLY A 743 17.58 -20.10 -14.58
C GLY A 743 18.60 -20.68 -13.60
N LEU A 744 19.66 -21.34 -14.06
CA LEU A 744 20.65 -22.03 -13.22
C LEU A 744 21.89 -21.17 -12.91
N GLY A 745 21.75 -19.84 -12.85
CA GLY A 745 22.84 -18.91 -12.51
C GLY A 745 24.00 -18.84 -13.51
N THR A 746 23.81 -19.27 -14.76
CA THR A 746 24.90 -19.50 -15.74
C THR A 746 25.81 -18.28 -15.93
N SER A 747 25.26 -17.07 -16.05
CA SER A 747 26.03 -15.85 -16.32
C SER A 747 26.95 -15.47 -15.15
N SER A 748 26.42 -15.48 -13.93
CA SER A 748 27.11 -15.09 -12.70
C SER A 748 28.19 -16.11 -12.33
N ILE A 749 27.90 -17.40 -12.50
CA ILE A 749 28.87 -18.49 -12.31
C ILE A 749 30.00 -18.39 -13.35
N LEU A 750 29.65 -18.09 -14.62
CA LEU A 750 30.64 -17.87 -15.66
C LEU A 750 31.53 -16.66 -15.34
N ALA A 751 30.96 -15.56 -14.85
CA ALA A 751 31.75 -14.41 -14.40
C ALA A 751 32.75 -14.81 -13.31
N GLY A 752 32.33 -15.58 -12.30
CA GLY A 752 33.25 -16.09 -11.28
C GLY A 752 34.36 -16.98 -11.83
N ALA A 753 34.04 -17.87 -12.78
CA ALA A 753 35.03 -18.71 -13.46
C ALA A 753 36.04 -17.89 -14.30
N VAL A 754 35.56 -16.84 -15.00
CA VAL A 754 36.41 -15.91 -15.74
C VAL A 754 37.32 -15.14 -14.79
N MET A 755 36.79 -14.57 -13.71
CA MET A 755 37.59 -13.84 -12.71
C MET A 755 38.66 -14.73 -12.10
N ALA A 756 38.32 -15.95 -11.69
CA ALA A 756 39.27 -16.91 -11.12
C ALA A 756 40.38 -17.30 -12.11
N SER A 757 40.03 -17.58 -13.36
CA SER A 757 41.00 -17.94 -14.41
C SER A 757 41.90 -16.77 -14.82
N LEU A 758 41.36 -15.55 -14.89
CA LEU A 758 42.12 -14.32 -15.14
C LEU A 758 43.10 -14.02 -14.01
N TYR A 759 42.66 -14.07 -12.75
CA TYR A 759 43.57 -13.91 -11.61
C TYR A 759 44.73 -14.90 -11.69
N ARG A 760 44.43 -16.20 -11.90
CA ARG A 760 45.47 -17.22 -11.99
C ARG A 760 46.42 -17.01 -13.17
N ALA A 761 45.89 -16.67 -14.34
CA ALA A 761 46.70 -16.37 -15.53
C ALA A 761 47.58 -15.13 -15.35
N ALA A 762 47.15 -14.17 -14.51
CA ALA A 762 47.88 -12.96 -14.15
C ALA A 762 48.84 -13.14 -12.95
N GLY A 763 49.06 -14.37 -12.46
CA GLY A 763 49.95 -14.62 -11.31
C GLY A 763 49.34 -14.20 -9.97
N LYS A 764 48.01 -14.20 -9.88
CA LYS A 764 47.25 -13.84 -8.68
C LYS A 764 46.37 -15.01 -8.23
N ALA A 765 45.95 -15.01 -6.97
CA ALA A 765 44.99 -15.97 -6.42
C ALA A 765 43.95 -15.25 -5.55
N ALA A 766 42.69 -15.65 -5.65
CA ALA A 766 41.59 -15.12 -4.85
C ALA A 766 40.87 -16.26 -4.13
N SER A 767 40.44 -16.03 -2.89
CA SER A 767 39.58 -16.99 -2.17
C SER A 767 38.18 -17.02 -2.79
N THR A 768 37.41 -18.08 -2.53
CA THR A 768 36.01 -18.15 -2.98
C THR A 768 35.17 -17.02 -2.41
N GLU A 769 35.39 -16.63 -1.14
CA GLU A 769 34.75 -15.45 -0.53
C GLU A 769 35.08 -14.18 -1.33
N SER A 770 36.34 -13.98 -1.72
CA SER A 770 36.75 -12.83 -2.54
C SER A 770 36.12 -12.88 -3.93
N LEU A 771 35.99 -14.07 -4.54
CA LEU A 771 35.37 -14.22 -5.85
C LEU A 771 33.87 -13.89 -5.82
N ILE A 772 33.13 -14.27 -4.78
CA ILE A 772 31.71 -13.94 -4.63
C ILE A 772 31.52 -12.41 -4.68
N HIS A 773 32.27 -11.67 -3.86
CA HIS A 773 32.19 -10.21 -3.80
C HIS A 773 32.75 -9.54 -5.07
N ALA A 774 33.78 -10.12 -5.71
CA ALA A 774 34.31 -9.61 -6.97
C ALA A 774 33.30 -9.73 -8.12
N VAL A 775 32.51 -10.81 -8.15
CA VAL A 775 31.43 -10.98 -9.14
C VAL A 775 30.28 -10.02 -8.87
N LEU A 776 29.90 -9.80 -7.61
CA LEU A 776 28.92 -8.75 -7.26
C LEU A 776 29.36 -7.38 -7.81
N HIS A 777 30.62 -7.00 -7.61
CA HIS A 777 31.16 -5.76 -8.16
C HIS A 777 31.12 -5.73 -9.70
N LEU A 778 31.49 -6.84 -10.34
CA LEU A 778 31.52 -6.96 -11.80
C LEU A 778 30.12 -6.85 -12.43
N GLU A 779 29.10 -7.48 -11.86
CA GLU A 779 27.72 -7.42 -12.36
C GLU A 779 27.12 -6.02 -12.26
N GLN A 780 27.50 -5.30 -11.20
CA GLN A 780 27.17 -3.88 -11.06
C GLN A 780 27.83 -3.05 -12.16
N ARG A 781 29.12 -3.27 -12.46
CA ARG A 781 29.84 -2.63 -13.57
C ARG A 781 29.23 -2.95 -14.94
N LEU A 782 28.69 -4.16 -15.11
CA LEU A 782 27.97 -4.59 -16.31
C LEU A 782 26.56 -3.99 -16.43
N THR A 783 26.01 -3.38 -15.39
CA THR A 783 24.61 -2.91 -15.30
C THR A 783 23.54 -4.01 -15.41
N THR A 784 23.93 -5.28 -15.26
CA THR A 784 22.99 -6.41 -15.19
C THR A 784 22.35 -6.52 -13.81
N GLY A 785 23.12 -6.20 -12.76
CA GLY A 785 22.69 -6.38 -11.37
C GLY A 785 22.31 -7.84 -11.05
N GLY A 786 21.68 -8.04 -9.90
CA GLY A 786 21.26 -9.36 -9.43
C GLY A 786 21.51 -9.56 -7.94
N GLY A 787 21.03 -10.67 -7.41
CA GLY A 787 21.36 -11.11 -6.05
C GLY A 787 22.66 -11.92 -6.01
N TRP A 788 23.07 -12.30 -4.80
CA TRP A 788 24.33 -13.03 -4.56
C TRP A 788 24.20 -14.57 -4.58
N GLN A 789 22.99 -15.12 -4.77
CA GLN A 789 22.75 -16.57 -4.70
C GLN A 789 23.47 -17.35 -5.81
N ASP A 790 23.61 -16.79 -7.01
CA ASP A 790 24.20 -17.52 -8.14
C ASP A 790 25.69 -17.81 -7.91
N GLN A 791 26.39 -16.82 -7.37
CA GLN A 791 27.82 -16.88 -7.09
C GLN A 791 28.08 -17.82 -5.92
N VAL A 792 27.30 -17.73 -4.85
CA VAL A 792 27.36 -18.69 -3.73
C VAL A 792 27.08 -20.10 -4.25
N GLY A 793 25.96 -20.26 -4.97
CA GLY A 793 25.46 -21.54 -5.44
C GLY A 793 26.41 -22.29 -6.37
N GLY A 794 27.11 -21.61 -7.29
CA GLY A 794 27.98 -22.26 -8.27
C GLY A 794 29.48 -22.18 -8.03
N LEU A 795 29.97 -21.27 -7.17
CA LEU A 795 31.40 -21.18 -6.86
C LEU A 795 31.80 -21.99 -5.63
N VAL A 796 30.90 -22.14 -4.66
CA VAL A 796 31.10 -22.99 -3.47
C VAL A 796 30.57 -24.40 -3.78
N PRO A 797 31.29 -25.49 -3.50
CA PRO A 797 30.78 -26.85 -3.71
C PRO A 797 29.68 -27.22 -2.68
N GLY A 798 29.03 -28.36 -2.91
CA GLY A 798 28.14 -28.99 -1.94
C GLY A 798 26.82 -28.25 -1.66
N ILE A 799 26.24 -28.59 -0.51
CA ILE A 799 24.99 -28.05 0.05
C ILE A 799 25.38 -26.98 1.07
N LYS A 800 24.89 -25.75 0.91
CA LYS A 800 25.25 -24.62 1.79
C LYS A 800 24.08 -23.66 1.99
N ILE A 801 24.27 -22.76 2.93
CA ILE A 801 23.44 -21.57 3.12
C ILE A 801 24.32 -20.33 3.05
N GLY A 802 23.97 -19.40 2.16
CA GLY A 802 24.52 -18.05 2.15
C GLY A 802 23.67 -17.13 3.02
N ARG A 803 24.31 -16.17 3.68
CA ARG A 803 23.65 -15.15 4.53
C ARG A 803 24.25 -13.77 4.33
N SER A 804 23.43 -12.76 4.57
CA SER A 804 23.82 -11.35 4.62
C SER A 804 23.08 -10.65 5.75
N LYS A 805 23.75 -9.72 6.40
CA LYS A 805 23.13 -8.83 7.40
C LYS A 805 22.52 -7.60 6.71
N ALA A 806 21.53 -7.00 7.35
CA ALA A 806 20.90 -5.74 6.96
C ALA A 806 21.85 -4.54 7.15
N GLN A 807 22.97 -4.51 6.42
CA GLN A 807 23.97 -3.46 6.51
C GLN A 807 24.76 -3.29 5.21
N LEU A 808 25.35 -2.11 5.06
CA LEU A 808 26.40 -1.82 4.10
C LEU A 808 27.75 -1.65 4.82
N PRO A 809 28.88 -2.00 4.18
CA PRO A 809 28.97 -2.67 2.88
C PRO A 809 28.43 -4.10 2.88
N LEU A 810 27.82 -4.51 1.77
CA LEU A 810 27.18 -5.82 1.63
C LEU A 810 28.23 -6.94 1.73
N ARG A 811 28.13 -7.75 2.79
CA ARG A 811 28.96 -8.93 3.00
C ARG A 811 28.12 -10.19 2.94
N VAL A 812 28.58 -11.17 2.19
CA VAL A 812 27.98 -12.50 2.07
C VAL A 812 28.83 -13.50 2.83
N GLU A 813 28.22 -14.19 3.78
CA GLU A 813 28.83 -15.25 4.58
C GLU A 813 28.23 -16.58 4.14
N VAL A 814 29.07 -17.60 3.94
CA VAL A 814 28.63 -18.92 3.46
C VAL A 814 28.97 -19.98 4.50
N GLU A 815 27.98 -20.79 4.84
CA GLU A 815 28.10 -21.93 5.76
C GLU A 815 27.77 -23.23 5.01
N GLU A 816 28.68 -24.20 5.04
CA GLU A 816 28.38 -25.56 4.58
C GLU A 816 27.33 -26.20 5.50
N ILE A 817 26.31 -26.83 4.93
CA ILE A 817 25.28 -27.51 5.72
C ILE A 817 25.72 -28.97 5.89
N PRO A 818 26.08 -29.40 7.12
CA PRO A 818 26.42 -30.80 7.36
C PRO A 818 25.15 -31.65 7.21
N VAL A 819 25.22 -32.68 6.36
CA VAL A 819 24.13 -33.64 6.14
C VAL A 819 24.50 -35.02 6.69
N PRO A 820 23.52 -35.87 7.06
CA PRO A 820 23.79 -37.23 7.51
C PRO A 820 24.56 -38.06 6.48
N GLU A 821 25.30 -39.06 6.94
CA GLU A 821 26.04 -39.98 6.07
C GLU A 821 25.09 -40.66 5.07
N GLY A 822 25.51 -40.73 3.80
CA GLY A 822 24.69 -41.27 2.70
C GLY A 822 23.57 -40.35 2.19
N PHE A 823 23.21 -39.28 2.91
CA PHE A 823 22.08 -38.43 2.52
C PHE A 823 22.30 -37.69 1.19
N THR A 824 23.53 -37.31 0.86
CA THR A 824 23.87 -36.74 -0.45
C THR A 824 23.47 -37.68 -1.60
N GLN A 825 23.68 -39.00 -1.42
CA GLN A 825 23.27 -39.99 -2.41
C GLN A 825 21.75 -40.12 -2.47
N THR A 826 21.06 -40.08 -1.33
CA THR A 826 19.60 -40.00 -1.27
C THR A 826 19.08 -38.77 -2.05
N LEU A 827 19.71 -37.60 -1.89
CA LEU A 827 19.33 -36.41 -2.64
C LEU A 827 19.56 -36.60 -4.14
N ASN A 828 20.70 -37.15 -4.55
CA ASN A 828 21.01 -37.46 -5.97
C ASN A 828 19.98 -38.42 -6.58
N ASP A 829 19.51 -39.42 -5.83
CA ASP A 829 18.52 -40.38 -6.31
C ASP A 829 17.12 -39.77 -6.43
N HIS A 830 16.83 -38.64 -5.76
CA HIS A 830 15.49 -38.04 -5.71
C HIS A 830 15.36 -36.69 -6.44
N LEU A 831 16.47 -36.03 -6.78
CA LEU A 831 16.44 -34.70 -7.39
C LEU A 831 16.59 -34.82 -8.92
N LEU A 832 15.69 -34.17 -9.67
CA LEU A 832 15.72 -34.16 -11.14
C LEU A 832 15.52 -32.75 -11.68
N LEU A 833 16.08 -32.49 -12.87
CA LEU A 833 15.85 -31.26 -13.65
C LEU A 833 14.93 -31.55 -14.83
N VAL A 834 13.89 -30.74 -15.01
CA VAL A 834 12.95 -30.77 -16.13
C VAL A 834 13.04 -29.46 -16.90
N TYR A 835 13.57 -29.51 -18.11
CA TYR A 835 13.56 -28.35 -19.00
C TYR A 835 12.16 -28.14 -19.56
N THR A 836 11.62 -26.93 -19.41
CA THR A 836 10.23 -26.61 -19.76
C THR A 836 10.00 -26.28 -21.24
N GLY A 837 11.07 -26.20 -22.05
CA GLY A 837 10.98 -25.79 -23.46
C GLY A 837 10.68 -24.30 -23.70
N LYS A 838 10.45 -23.53 -22.63
CA LYS A 838 10.21 -22.09 -22.67
C LYS A 838 11.43 -21.37 -22.12
N THR A 839 11.91 -20.34 -22.82
CA THR A 839 12.91 -19.42 -22.29
C THR A 839 12.27 -18.05 -22.10
N ARG A 840 12.58 -17.36 -21.00
CA ARG A 840 12.15 -15.99 -20.74
C ARG A 840 13.27 -15.19 -20.10
N LEU A 841 13.34 -13.90 -20.41
CA LEU A 841 14.27 -12.98 -19.76
C LEU A 841 13.82 -12.66 -18.33
N ALA A 842 14.67 -12.92 -17.34
CA ALA A 842 14.45 -12.66 -15.92
C ALA A 842 14.32 -11.16 -15.57
N ARG A 843 14.80 -10.26 -16.44
CA ARG A 843 14.97 -8.82 -16.15
C ARG A 843 13.68 -8.11 -15.74
N ASN A 844 12.54 -8.43 -16.37
CA ASN A 844 11.29 -7.75 -16.06
C ASN A 844 10.76 -8.12 -14.65
N LEU A 845 10.93 -9.39 -14.25
CA LEU A 845 10.50 -9.86 -12.93
C LEU A 845 11.33 -9.20 -11.81
N LEU A 846 12.65 -9.05 -12.03
CA LEU A 846 13.51 -8.34 -11.07
C LEU A 846 13.07 -6.88 -10.84
N GLN A 847 12.70 -6.16 -11.91
CA GLN A 847 12.22 -4.79 -11.79
C GLN A 847 10.94 -4.71 -10.96
N ASP A 848 10.01 -5.65 -11.14
CA ASP A 848 8.76 -5.69 -10.38
C ASP A 848 9.03 -6.01 -8.90
N VAL A 849 9.95 -6.93 -8.60
CA VAL A 849 10.39 -7.26 -7.23
C VAL A 849 10.95 -6.02 -6.52
N VAL A 850 11.89 -5.31 -7.16
CA VAL A 850 12.51 -4.11 -6.56
C VAL A 850 11.49 -2.99 -6.40
N ARG A 851 10.61 -2.77 -7.39
CA ARG A 851 9.53 -1.79 -7.30
C ARG A 851 8.59 -2.07 -6.13
N ASN A 852 8.13 -3.31 -5.99
CA ASN A 852 7.24 -3.72 -4.90
C ASN A 852 7.90 -3.57 -3.53
N TRP A 853 9.21 -3.86 -3.45
CA TRP A 853 10.00 -3.66 -2.24
C TRP A 853 10.11 -2.18 -1.86
N TYR A 854 10.47 -1.28 -2.77
CA TYR A 854 10.58 0.15 -2.47
C TYR A 854 9.24 0.82 -2.20
N ALA A 855 8.18 0.38 -2.87
CA ALA A 855 6.81 0.73 -2.56
C ALA A 855 6.38 0.22 -1.17
N ARG A 856 7.16 -0.65 -0.52
CA ARG A 856 6.86 -1.31 0.77
C ARG A 856 5.45 -1.91 0.76
N LEU A 857 5.10 -2.62 -0.31
CA LEU A 857 3.85 -3.36 -0.35
C LEU A 857 3.83 -4.37 0.82
N PRO A 858 2.76 -4.41 1.64
CA PRO A 858 2.73 -5.27 2.83
C PRO A 858 3.07 -6.73 2.53
N SER A 859 2.55 -7.25 1.41
CA SER A 859 2.84 -8.61 0.94
C SER A 859 4.32 -8.84 0.65
N ALA A 860 5.01 -7.90 0.02
CA ALA A 860 6.44 -8.02 -0.31
C ALA A 860 7.31 -7.95 0.96
N VAL A 861 7.00 -7.03 1.88
CA VAL A 861 7.76 -6.86 3.13
C VAL A 861 7.62 -8.09 4.03
N GLN A 862 6.40 -8.56 4.27
CA GLN A 862 6.14 -9.76 5.09
C GLN A 862 6.79 -11.00 4.47
N ASN A 863 6.72 -11.11 3.14
CA ASN A 863 7.27 -12.26 2.43
C ASN A 863 8.81 -12.29 2.41
N ALA A 864 9.50 -11.14 2.47
CA ALA A 864 10.96 -11.09 2.60
C ALA A 864 11.43 -11.76 3.91
N ALA A 865 10.76 -11.48 5.03
CA ALA A 865 11.03 -12.16 6.30
C ALA A 865 10.70 -13.66 6.23
N ALA A 866 9.59 -14.01 5.60
CA ALA A 866 9.18 -15.40 5.43
C ALA A 866 10.15 -16.21 4.55
N LEU A 867 10.77 -15.60 3.53
CA LEU A 867 11.82 -16.22 2.70
C LEU A 867 13.04 -16.59 3.54
N VAL A 868 13.53 -15.68 4.37
CA VAL A 868 14.67 -15.91 5.26
C VAL A 868 14.35 -17.02 6.27
N SER A 869 13.18 -16.95 6.91
CA SER A 869 12.76 -17.98 7.87
C SER A 869 12.64 -19.38 7.23
N ASN A 870 12.09 -19.46 6.02
CA ASN A 870 11.97 -20.73 5.29
C ASN A 870 13.33 -21.24 4.81
N ALA A 871 14.31 -20.36 4.56
CA ALA A 871 15.69 -20.77 4.25
C ALA A 871 16.36 -21.44 5.46
N GLU A 872 16.22 -20.86 6.65
CA GLU A 872 16.75 -21.46 7.88
C GLU A 872 16.09 -22.81 8.21
N GLU A 873 14.77 -22.91 8.03
CA GLU A 873 14.05 -24.17 8.24
C GLU A 873 14.48 -25.23 7.23
N CYS A 874 14.66 -24.86 5.96
CA CYS A 874 15.19 -25.75 4.93
C CYS A 874 16.61 -26.24 5.28
N ALA A 875 17.47 -25.35 5.78
CA ALA A 875 18.80 -25.72 6.25
C ALA A 875 18.74 -26.71 7.43
N GLN A 876 17.82 -26.53 8.37
CA GLN A 876 17.60 -27.49 9.45
C GLN A 876 17.06 -28.83 8.95
N ALA A 877 16.17 -28.83 7.95
CA ALA A 877 15.64 -30.05 7.34
C ALA A 877 16.74 -30.88 6.66
N LEU A 878 17.66 -30.20 5.96
CA LEU A 878 18.86 -30.80 5.37
C LEU A 878 19.79 -31.40 6.44
N ARG A 879 20.06 -30.67 7.54
CA ARG A 879 20.88 -31.21 8.66
C ARG A 879 20.29 -32.49 9.27
N ARG A 880 18.96 -32.63 9.25
CA ARG A 880 18.26 -33.82 9.76
C ARG A 880 18.08 -34.93 8.72
N GLY A 881 18.44 -34.70 7.45
CA GLY A 881 18.18 -35.65 6.37
C GLY A 881 16.69 -35.91 6.09
N ASN A 882 15.82 -34.94 6.36
CA ASN A 882 14.36 -35.11 6.24
C ASN A 882 13.88 -34.67 4.84
N LEU A 883 13.81 -35.63 3.91
CA LEU A 883 13.42 -35.39 2.51
C LEU A 883 12.00 -34.80 2.35
N PRO A 884 10.94 -35.33 3.02
CA PRO A 884 9.62 -34.71 2.98
C PRO A 884 9.61 -33.23 3.41
N LEU A 885 10.27 -32.90 4.52
CA LEU A 885 10.32 -31.53 5.04
C LEU A 885 11.07 -30.57 4.10
N ILE A 886 12.13 -31.05 3.43
CA ILE A 886 12.80 -30.27 2.37
C ILE A 886 11.83 -29.96 1.22
N GLY A 887 11.01 -30.93 0.83
CA GLY A 887 9.97 -30.72 -0.19
C GLY A 887 8.88 -29.73 0.22
N GLU A 888 8.47 -29.76 1.50
CA GLU A 888 7.54 -28.76 2.06
C GLU A 888 8.15 -27.36 2.05
N CYS A 889 9.42 -27.21 2.44
CA CYS A 889 10.15 -25.95 2.34
C CYS A 889 10.22 -25.44 0.89
N LEU A 890 10.49 -26.34 -0.06
CA LEU A 890 10.56 -26.03 -1.48
C LEU A 890 9.20 -25.57 -2.05
N ASN A 891 8.10 -26.21 -1.65
CA ASN A 891 6.75 -25.79 -2.04
C ASN A 891 6.37 -24.43 -1.46
N ARG A 892 6.68 -24.19 -0.17
CA ARG A 892 6.49 -22.88 0.45
C ARG A 892 7.33 -21.82 -0.25
N TYR A 893 8.59 -22.13 -0.55
CA TYR A 893 9.48 -21.24 -1.31
C TYR A 893 8.88 -20.91 -2.67
N TRP A 894 8.30 -21.87 -3.39
CA TRP A 894 7.64 -21.58 -4.66
C TRP A 894 6.46 -20.60 -4.51
N GLN A 895 5.63 -20.73 -3.47
CA GLN A 895 4.56 -19.74 -3.21
C GLN A 895 5.13 -18.37 -2.85
N GLN A 896 6.17 -18.33 -2.01
CA GLN A 896 6.87 -17.09 -1.64
C GLN A 896 7.49 -16.40 -2.86
N LYS A 897 8.04 -17.17 -3.79
CA LYS A 897 8.61 -16.68 -5.04
C LYS A 897 7.57 -16.06 -5.97
N LYS A 898 6.39 -16.68 -6.07
CA LYS A 898 5.23 -16.12 -6.79
C LYS A 898 4.73 -14.82 -6.16
N CYS A 899 4.79 -14.71 -4.83
CA CYS A 899 4.45 -13.48 -4.11
C CYS A 899 5.43 -12.34 -4.44
N MET A 900 6.74 -12.61 -4.47
CA MET A 900 7.74 -11.59 -4.84
C MET A 900 7.63 -11.17 -6.31
N ALA A 901 7.47 -12.15 -7.21
CA ALA A 901 7.52 -11.96 -8.65
C ALA A 901 6.23 -12.47 -9.33
N PRO A 902 5.15 -11.68 -9.32
CA PRO A 902 3.93 -12.02 -10.04
C PRO A 902 4.22 -12.32 -11.52
N GLY A 903 3.72 -13.44 -12.04
CA GLY A 903 3.96 -13.86 -13.43
C GLY A 903 5.20 -14.73 -13.65
N CYS A 904 5.82 -15.24 -12.58
CA CYS A 904 6.90 -16.24 -12.67
C CYS A 904 6.42 -17.67 -13.00
N GLU A 905 5.10 -17.93 -12.99
CA GLU A 905 4.47 -19.21 -13.34
C GLU A 905 3.57 -19.05 -14.59
N PRO A 906 4.12 -19.21 -15.81
CA PRO A 906 3.30 -19.27 -17.02
C PRO A 906 2.35 -20.47 -16.99
N LEU A 907 1.19 -20.38 -17.65
CA LEU A 907 0.18 -21.45 -17.69
C LEU A 907 0.74 -22.83 -18.06
N ALA A 908 1.67 -22.90 -19.02
CA ALA A 908 2.31 -24.16 -19.42
C ALA A 908 3.18 -24.77 -18.30
N VAL A 909 3.87 -23.92 -17.53
CA VAL A 909 4.66 -24.36 -16.37
C VAL A 909 3.72 -24.82 -15.24
N GLY A 910 2.63 -24.08 -15.00
CA GLY A 910 1.60 -24.46 -14.03
C GLY A 910 1.04 -25.87 -14.30
N ARG A 911 0.66 -26.16 -15.56
CA ARG A 911 0.19 -27.50 -15.96
C ARG A 911 1.24 -28.59 -15.73
N LEU A 912 2.50 -28.32 -16.06
CA LEU A 912 3.60 -29.27 -15.84
C LEU A 912 3.77 -29.55 -14.34
N MET A 913 3.73 -28.51 -13.50
CA MET A 913 3.82 -28.65 -12.05
C MET A 913 2.60 -29.38 -11.48
N ASP A 914 1.38 -29.12 -11.96
CA ASP A 914 0.16 -29.83 -11.55
C ASP A 914 0.26 -31.34 -11.84
N ALA A 915 0.75 -31.72 -13.03
CA ALA A 915 0.92 -33.12 -13.42
C ALA A 915 1.96 -33.87 -12.55
N LEU A 916 3.03 -33.18 -12.13
CA LEU A 916 4.09 -33.76 -11.30
C LEU A 916 3.75 -33.79 -9.81
N ARG A 917 2.85 -32.92 -9.34
CA ARG A 917 2.51 -32.74 -7.91
C ARG A 917 2.27 -34.05 -7.13
N PRO A 918 1.56 -35.07 -7.66
CA PRO A 918 1.34 -36.32 -6.91
C PRO A 918 2.63 -37.12 -6.62
N TYR A 919 3.65 -36.96 -7.46
CA TYR A 919 4.86 -37.80 -7.48
C TYR A 919 6.08 -37.15 -6.81
N VAL A 920 5.96 -35.89 -6.38
CA VAL A 920 7.05 -35.09 -5.82
C VAL A 920 6.72 -34.64 -4.40
N TYR A 921 7.73 -34.56 -3.53
CA TYR A 921 7.63 -33.86 -2.25
C TYR A 921 7.58 -32.34 -2.46
N GLY A 922 8.35 -31.83 -3.42
CA GLY A 922 8.33 -30.41 -3.77
C GLY A 922 8.92 -30.11 -5.14
N GLN A 923 8.63 -28.93 -5.66
CA GLN A 923 9.05 -28.49 -7.00
C GLN A 923 9.12 -26.97 -7.09
N CYS A 924 10.09 -26.46 -7.83
CA CYS A 924 10.29 -25.02 -8.02
C CYS A 924 10.98 -24.74 -9.35
N LEU A 925 10.65 -23.60 -9.96
CA LEU A 925 11.32 -23.14 -11.18
C LEU A 925 12.64 -22.46 -10.81
N ALA A 926 13.72 -22.76 -11.54
CA ALA A 926 15.03 -22.15 -11.32
C ALA A 926 15.06 -20.66 -11.69
N GLY A 927 15.97 -19.90 -11.06
CA GLY A 927 16.20 -18.49 -11.36
C GLY A 927 15.01 -17.59 -11.03
N ALA A 928 14.75 -16.52 -11.79
CA ALA A 928 13.60 -15.64 -11.54
C ALA A 928 12.23 -16.28 -11.86
N GLY A 929 12.21 -17.38 -12.61
CA GLY A 929 11.02 -18.03 -13.15
C GLY A 929 10.63 -17.57 -14.56
N GLY A 930 9.40 -17.88 -14.99
CA GLY A 930 8.88 -17.54 -16.32
C GLY A 930 9.28 -18.48 -17.46
N GLY A 931 10.15 -19.47 -17.20
CA GLY A 931 10.66 -20.48 -18.14
C GLY A 931 11.94 -21.13 -17.59
N GLY A 932 12.66 -21.88 -18.43
CA GLY A 932 13.93 -22.52 -18.10
C GLY A 932 13.73 -23.91 -17.50
N PHE A 933 14.51 -24.23 -16.48
CA PHE A 933 14.41 -25.51 -15.78
C PHE A 933 13.50 -25.43 -14.55
N LEU A 934 12.65 -26.44 -14.41
CA LEU A 934 12.03 -26.83 -13.15
C LEU A 934 12.93 -27.88 -12.49
N TYR A 935 13.14 -27.81 -11.17
CA TYR A 935 13.72 -28.91 -10.42
C TYR A 935 12.69 -29.48 -9.47
N VAL A 936 12.71 -30.80 -9.34
CA VAL A 936 11.73 -31.57 -8.59
C VAL A 936 12.41 -32.52 -7.63
N LEU A 937 11.82 -32.67 -6.45
CA LEU A 937 12.24 -33.62 -5.43
C LEU A 937 11.22 -34.76 -5.39
N THR A 938 11.55 -35.92 -5.94
CA THR A 938 10.62 -37.04 -6.12
C THR A 938 10.34 -37.79 -4.82
N LYS A 939 9.15 -38.40 -4.70
CA LYS A 939 8.79 -39.22 -3.53
C LYS A 939 9.52 -40.56 -3.51
N ALA A 940 9.70 -41.16 -4.67
CA ALA A 940 10.48 -42.38 -4.87
C ALA A 940 11.82 -42.06 -5.54
N PRO A 941 12.88 -42.85 -5.30
CA PRO A 941 14.17 -42.66 -5.95
C PRO A 941 14.11 -43.05 -7.43
N ARG A 942 14.99 -42.46 -8.24
CA ARG A 942 15.30 -42.79 -9.63
C ARG A 942 14.07 -42.82 -10.54
N GLN A 943 13.23 -41.80 -10.45
CA GLN A 943 11.94 -41.72 -11.16
C GLN A 943 12.02 -41.04 -12.53
N LYS A 944 13.20 -40.87 -13.13
CA LYS A 944 13.39 -40.10 -14.38
C LYS A 944 12.46 -40.58 -15.50
N GLU A 945 12.43 -41.87 -15.77
CA GLU A 945 11.64 -42.49 -16.83
C GLU A 945 10.13 -42.42 -16.53
N ALA A 946 9.75 -42.60 -15.26
CA ALA A 946 8.35 -42.52 -14.83
C ALA A 946 7.79 -41.10 -15.02
N LEU A 947 8.53 -40.07 -14.59
CA LEU A 947 8.16 -38.67 -14.80
C LEU A 947 8.09 -38.33 -16.29
N HIS A 948 9.02 -38.85 -17.10
CA HIS A 948 8.97 -38.66 -18.54
C HIS A 948 7.67 -39.20 -19.16
N GLN A 949 7.24 -40.40 -18.76
CA GLN A 949 5.98 -40.99 -19.23
C GLN A 949 4.75 -40.19 -18.79
N ILE A 950 4.74 -39.66 -17.56
CA ILE A 950 3.65 -38.81 -17.04
C ILE A 950 3.54 -37.54 -17.88
N LEU A 951 4.66 -36.84 -18.09
CA LEU A 951 4.69 -35.60 -18.87
C LEU A 951 4.34 -35.83 -20.34
N ALA A 952 4.79 -36.94 -20.93
CA ALA A 952 4.47 -37.29 -22.32
C ALA A 952 2.97 -37.55 -22.54
N LYS A 953 2.24 -37.98 -21.52
CA LYS A 953 0.78 -38.21 -21.55
C LYS A 953 -0.05 -36.97 -21.22
N THR A 954 0.59 -35.88 -20.78
CA THR A 954 -0.11 -34.66 -20.36
C THR A 954 -0.35 -33.76 -21.57
N GLU A 955 -1.63 -33.53 -21.91
CA GLU A 955 -2.00 -32.72 -23.07
C GLU A 955 -1.57 -31.25 -22.92
N GLY A 956 -1.09 -30.66 -24.03
CA GLY A 956 -0.74 -29.24 -24.11
C GLY A 956 0.62 -28.87 -23.50
N LEU A 957 1.48 -29.84 -23.18
CA LEU A 957 2.89 -29.59 -22.89
C LEU A 957 3.71 -29.50 -24.20
N GLY A 958 4.63 -28.54 -24.28
CA GLY A 958 5.57 -28.42 -25.40
C GLY A 958 6.76 -29.39 -25.26
N ASN A 959 7.82 -29.20 -26.07
CA ASN A 959 9.05 -29.98 -25.96
C ASN A 959 9.68 -29.83 -24.55
N PHE A 960 9.74 -30.91 -23.78
CA PHE A 960 10.41 -30.98 -22.49
C PHE A 960 11.56 -32.00 -22.51
N SER A 961 12.50 -31.89 -21.58
CA SER A 961 13.55 -32.89 -21.37
C SER A 961 13.83 -33.06 -19.88
N ILE A 962 14.17 -34.28 -19.45
CA ILE A 962 14.51 -34.59 -18.06
C ILE A 962 15.99 -34.95 -17.97
N HIS A 963 16.69 -34.31 -17.05
CA HIS A 963 18.13 -34.42 -16.82
C HIS A 963 18.40 -34.92 -15.41
N SER A 964 19.44 -35.75 -15.26
CA SER A 964 19.91 -36.17 -13.93
C SER A 964 20.78 -35.08 -13.33
N ILE A 965 20.75 -34.98 -12.01
CA ILE A 965 21.58 -34.05 -11.25
C ILE A 965 22.22 -34.73 -10.06
N GLU A 966 23.46 -34.36 -9.80
CA GLU A 966 24.26 -34.88 -8.70
C GLU A 966 24.89 -33.72 -7.95
N VAL A 967 24.89 -33.77 -6.62
CA VAL A 967 25.57 -32.77 -5.79
C VAL A 967 27.07 -32.81 -6.08
N ASP A 968 27.65 -31.67 -6.45
CA ASP A 968 29.11 -31.53 -6.63
C ASP A 968 29.77 -31.35 -5.27
N THR A 969 30.21 -32.45 -4.65
CA THR A 969 30.92 -32.46 -3.35
C THR A 969 32.33 -31.88 -3.40
N GLY A 970 32.78 -31.50 -4.59
CA GLY A 970 34.05 -30.81 -4.77
C GLY A 970 35.30 -31.67 -4.59
N ALA A 971 35.22 -33.00 -4.79
CA ALA A 971 36.39 -33.87 -4.89
C ALA A 971 37.43 -33.37 -5.92
N SER A 972 37.00 -32.59 -6.93
CA SER A 972 37.88 -31.91 -7.91
C SER A 972 38.24 -30.45 -7.55
N TYR A 973 37.67 -29.85 -6.50
CA TYR A 973 38.01 -28.50 -6.01
C TYR A 973 39.35 -28.44 -5.28
N ARG A 974 39.90 -29.57 -4.80
CA ARG A 974 41.28 -29.63 -4.29
C ARG A 974 42.32 -29.19 -5.32
N GLY A 975 41.95 -29.13 -6.61
CA GLY A 975 42.75 -28.57 -7.70
C GLY A 975 42.55 -27.09 -8.03
N PHE A 976 41.65 -26.35 -7.36
CA PHE A 976 41.57 -24.88 -7.50
C PHE A 976 42.88 -24.20 -7.04
N LEU A 977 43.64 -24.88 -6.17
CA LEU A 977 44.97 -24.48 -5.67
C LEU A 977 46.13 -25.33 -6.24
N MET A 978 45.87 -26.43 -6.95
CA MET A 978 46.89 -27.20 -7.67
C MET A 978 46.34 -27.72 -9.01
N CYS A 979 46.70 -27.07 -10.11
CA CYS A 979 46.38 -27.54 -11.45
C CYS A 979 47.16 -28.83 -11.78
N CYS A 980 46.46 -29.87 -12.24
CA CYS A 980 47.10 -30.97 -12.98
C CYS A 980 47.61 -30.48 -14.34
N PRO A 981 48.81 -30.88 -14.79
CA PRO A 981 49.28 -30.62 -16.15
C PRO A 981 48.45 -31.42 -17.16
N VAL A 982 48.05 -30.76 -18.26
CA VAL A 982 47.51 -31.42 -19.45
C VAL A 982 48.72 -31.89 -20.28
N PRO A 983 48.83 -33.18 -20.66
CA PRO A 983 49.94 -33.64 -21.48
C PRO A 983 49.83 -33.08 -22.91
N PRO A 984 50.97 -32.76 -23.57
CA PRO A 984 50.96 -32.32 -24.96
C PRO A 984 50.53 -33.45 -25.90
N LEU A 985 49.56 -33.16 -26.77
CA LEU A 985 49.20 -34.01 -27.90
C LEU A 985 50.24 -33.82 -29.00
N THR A 986 51.14 -34.79 -29.17
CA THR A 986 52.05 -34.88 -30.32
C THR A 986 51.26 -35.29 -31.57
N SER A 987 51.22 -34.41 -32.57
CA SER A 987 50.78 -34.74 -33.92
C SER A 987 51.96 -35.34 -34.71
N THR A 988 51.94 -36.63 -34.96
CA THR A 988 52.76 -37.25 -36.01
C THR A 988 51.84 -38.00 -36.94
N VAL A 989 51.58 -37.39 -38.10
CA VAL A 989 51.03 -38.05 -39.28
C VAL A 989 52.22 -38.68 -40.03
N PRO A 990 52.27 -39.99 -40.26
CA PRO A 990 53.27 -40.57 -41.15
C PRO A 990 52.81 -40.42 -42.61
N PRO A 991 53.72 -40.24 -43.58
CA PRO A 991 53.37 -40.23 -44.99
C PRO A 991 53.10 -41.67 -45.46
N GLN A 992 52.04 -41.83 -46.26
CA GLN A 992 51.70 -43.07 -46.96
C GLN A 992 52.66 -43.36 -48.12
N PRO A 993 52.67 -44.61 -48.59
CA PRO A 993 51.93 -44.91 -49.83
C PRO A 993 50.60 -45.63 -49.61
#